data_AF-A9VDK6-F1
#
_entry.id   AF-A9VDK6-F1
#
_cell.length_a   1.000
_cell.length_b   1.000
_cell.length_c   1.000
_cell.angle_alpha   90.00
_cell.angle_beta   90.00
_cell.angle_gamma   90.00
#
_symmetry.space_group_name_H-M   'P 1'
#
loop_
_entity.id
_entity.type
_entity.pdbx_description
1 polymer ?
#
loop_
_entity_poly.entity_id
_entity_poly.type
_entity_poly.pdbx_seq_one_letter_code
_entity_poly.pdbx_strand_id
1 'polypeptide(L)'
;MLRHIAIVALAALLSLPPSASQSIDSNAVLEAIKDHLHPICTSHGVSVIDNATNTKTCLCDSSYAGDSCDEFVGVGILRCALAGDVPLLLTVLEGVTTLRGDLVMSDGCVTADAITAVGKLTKIDGNAFIYDPTTPTQLATDWPENHWETVTGCIALANLPEAGLVGRTLFPDLTELGACSLDEVESKLPSAYWDTFVNRTIPPQISMMLNHIGADHEACVSGCDNISLASKLRTMPGALLLDDLPARDLNEGLLEHVGGLHVRNCPHVEILGTSHLATIGEHGLLLRETGLKNLDDLAGVQVVRLGFVDITSNDHLENVLGFNPTVVERSGTVSTSVEFQLVCQNGYHSGFPETECTCASPEYSGKLCDTITGDFFCMDFAQAETLNQTLANVRHVIGNIHLTDTCMEMSFLNFPYLTSIEGSLIVNSFGMPIVEPGFPSLKSVSTVHIESVPATSIDWLPELETVGSLSIQNNDQLTNLSGLAALTTIDEALEIFACPAMTSFTGLENVARIGSLSIVSSNSLTNFSALNGAEPVLLLGQNSAPALSIDACADCEALWSHLVETVEIADGASVSVPWSTCGGFGTVPAGSLSCACNPGYTDYMCTGYNGDDLICNVSTASDIKAMLAGVTHLYSPLVLLLYCGAGSSYGLLDTVTYAAALYFEDAIDYQGQIPAGLGYVSIFETQLSDMSLFGAVTHIDSLEINSNEYMTTLDGLESLETAGQLVVYNNPTLTNVDALGSLLSVTGDLIIVNNDVDVNAIAFDVNAISTNTTLVTG
;
A
#
# COMPACT_ATOMS: atom_id res chain seq x y z
N MET A 1 73.16 -10.32 -1.69
CA MET A 1 73.27 -9.69 -3.02
C MET A 1 74.61 -9.02 -3.30
N LEU A 2 75.12 -8.11 -2.44
CA LEU A 2 76.43 -7.44 -2.64
C LEU A 2 77.63 -8.38 -2.89
N ARG A 3 77.63 -9.59 -2.32
CA ARG A 3 78.68 -10.60 -2.54
C ARG A 3 78.65 -11.25 -3.94
N HIS A 4 77.47 -11.43 -4.54
CA HIS A 4 77.35 -12.06 -5.86
C HIS A 4 77.59 -11.06 -7.00
N ILE A 5 77.15 -9.80 -6.81
CA ILE A 5 77.46 -8.68 -7.71
C ILE A 5 78.98 -8.43 -7.75
N ALA A 6 79.65 -8.50 -6.60
CA ALA A 6 81.11 -8.40 -6.52
C ALA A 6 81.82 -9.57 -7.23
N ILE A 7 81.30 -10.80 -7.17
CA ILE A 7 81.92 -11.98 -7.81
C ILE A 7 81.76 -11.95 -9.34
N VAL A 8 80.61 -11.48 -9.85
CA VAL A 8 80.35 -11.39 -11.30
C VAL A 8 81.06 -10.19 -11.92
N ALA A 9 81.11 -9.04 -11.24
CA ALA A 9 81.91 -7.89 -11.67
C ALA A 9 83.43 -8.21 -11.69
N LEU A 10 83.91 -8.99 -10.72
CA LEU A 10 85.31 -9.44 -10.67
C LEU A 10 85.61 -10.47 -11.79
N ALA A 11 84.66 -11.36 -12.11
CA ALA A 11 84.80 -12.33 -13.20
C ALA A 11 84.84 -11.66 -14.59
N ALA A 12 84.04 -10.60 -14.80
CA ALA A 12 84.03 -9.81 -16.04
C ALA A 12 85.29 -8.94 -16.21
N LEU A 13 85.88 -8.45 -15.11
CA LEU A 13 87.17 -7.75 -15.11
C LEU A 13 88.36 -8.69 -15.37
N LEU A 14 88.23 -9.99 -15.08
CA LEU A 14 89.29 -11.00 -15.22
C LEU A 14 89.34 -11.68 -16.59
N SER A 15 88.36 -11.46 -17.48
CA SER A 15 88.29 -12.09 -18.82
C SER A 15 88.82 -11.22 -19.98
N LEU A 16 89.34 -10.02 -19.71
CA LEU A 16 89.93 -9.16 -20.74
C LEU A 16 91.45 -9.40 -20.87
N PRO A 17 91.98 -9.62 -22.09
CA PRO A 17 93.41 -9.77 -22.29
C PRO A 17 94.14 -8.43 -21.99
N PRO A 18 95.33 -8.48 -21.35
CA PRO A 18 96.03 -7.30 -20.86
C PRO A 18 96.82 -6.62 -21.98
N SER A 19 96.15 -6.03 -22.96
CA SER A 19 96.80 -5.14 -23.94
C SER A 19 95.79 -4.47 -24.86
N ALA A 20 95.24 -3.32 -24.45
CA ALA A 20 95.04 -2.12 -25.28
C ALA A 20 94.23 -1.08 -24.51
N SER A 21 94.82 0.10 -24.36
CA SER A 21 94.18 1.31 -23.83
C SER A 21 93.16 1.86 -24.83
N GLN A 22 91.93 1.37 -24.78
CA GLN A 22 90.79 2.09 -25.38
C GLN A 22 89.78 2.42 -24.29
N SER A 23 89.37 3.68 -24.25
CA SER A 23 88.31 4.16 -23.39
C SER A 23 87.08 3.28 -23.61
N ILE A 24 86.67 2.60 -22.55
CA ILE A 24 85.42 1.87 -22.53
C ILE A 24 84.33 2.92 -22.69
N ASP A 25 83.70 2.96 -23.87
CA ASP A 25 82.52 3.79 -24.11
C ASP A 25 81.42 3.28 -23.18
N SER A 26 81.08 4.09 -22.19
CA SER A 26 80.04 3.79 -21.20
C SER A 26 78.70 3.50 -21.86
N ASN A 27 78.43 4.02 -23.06
CA ASN A 27 77.22 3.66 -23.81
C ASN A 27 77.32 2.30 -24.50
N ALA A 28 78.50 1.89 -24.97
CA ALA A 28 78.70 0.56 -25.56
C ALA A 28 78.66 -0.56 -24.50
N VAL A 29 79.12 -0.28 -23.27
CA VAL A 29 78.95 -1.19 -22.13
C VAL A 29 77.51 -1.20 -21.65
N LEU A 30 76.80 -0.07 -21.67
CA LEU A 30 75.38 -0.04 -21.34
C LEU A 30 74.53 -0.77 -22.38
N GLU A 31 74.85 -0.66 -23.68
CA GLU A 31 74.21 -1.41 -24.77
C GLU A 31 74.54 -2.92 -24.73
N ALA A 32 75.79 -3.30 -24.47
CA ALA A 32 76.17 -4.72 -24.33
C ALA A 32 75.59 -5.36 -23.06
N ILE A 33 75.35 -4.57 -22.01
CA ILE A 33 74.63 -5.00 -20.80
C ILE A 33 73.11 -5.10 -21.09
N LYS A 34 72.54 -4.20 -21.89
CA LYS A 34 71.12 -4.28 -22.33
C LYS A 34 70.84 -5.52 -23.15
N ASP A 35 71.70 -5.89 -24.09
CA ASP A 35 71.54 -7.10 -24.93
C ASP A 35 71.75 -8.42 -24.15
N HIS A 36 72.41 -8.40 -22.99
CA HIS A 36 72.57 -9.57 -22.11
C HIS A 36 71.59 -9.60 -20.92
N LEU A 37 70.76 -8.57 -20.76
CA LEU A 37 69.73 -8.43 -19.72
C LEU A 37 68.29 -8.56 -20.25
N HIS A 38 68.11 -8.96 -21.50
CA HIS A 38 66.81 -9.44 -21.97
C HIS A 38 66.85 -10.97 -22.11
N PRO A 39 66.00 -11.71 -21.37
CA PRO A 39 64.57 -11.42 -21.24
C PRO A 39 64.08 -11.19 -19.80
N ILE A 40 63.23 -10.17 -19.64
CA ILE A 40 61.93 -10.16 -18.93
C ILE A 40 61.83 -11.00 -17.62
N CYS A 41 61.43 -10.31 -16.53
CA CYS A 41 61.25 -10.77 -15.14
C CYS A 41 62.56 -11.22 -14.46
N THR A 42 63.07 -10.42 -13.52
CA THR A 42 64.39 -10.62 -12.91
C THR A 42 64.61 -12.02 -12.30
N SER A 43 65.64 -12.71 -12.76
CA SER A 43 66.32 -13.91 -12.22
C SER A 43 65.51 -15.17 -11.86
N HIS A 44 64.19 -15.10 -11.70
CA HIS A 44 63.34 -16.23 -11.26
C HIS A 44 61.94 -16.22 -11.93
N GLY A 45 61.73 -15.45 -12.99
CA GLY A 45 60.52 -15.49 -13.81
C GLY A 45 60.84 -15.83 -15.27
N VAL A 46 60.00 -16.65 -15.90
CA VAL A 46 60.09 -16.94 -17.34
C VAL A 46 59.20 -15.96 -18.08
N SER A 47 59.77 -15.24 -19.03
CA SER A 47 59.00 -14.48 -19.98
C SER A 47 58.38 -15.38 -21.01
N VAL A 48 57.06 -15.39 -21.08
CA VAL A 48 56.37 -15.98 -22.23
C VAL A 48 55.97 -14.83 -23.14
N ILE A 49 56.61 -14.77 -24.30
CA ILE A 49 56.13 -13.97 -25.42
C ILE A 49 55.14 -14.87 -26.15
N ASP A 50 53.87 -14.52 -26.10
CA ASP A 50 52.89 -15.14 -26.98
C ASP A 50 52.99 -14.47 -28.36
N ASN A 51 53.60 -15.19 -29.31
CA ASN A 51 53.80 -14.71 -30.68
C ASN A 51 52.49 -14.55 -31.48
N ALA A 52 51.36 -15.07 -30.99
CA ALA A 52 50.06 -14.87 -31.66
C ALA A 52 49.40 -13.54 -31.27
N THR A 53 49.66 -13.05 -30.04
CA THR A 53 49.02 -11.85 -29.47
C THR A 53 49.99 -10.68 -29.26
N ASN A 54 51.30 -10.87 -29.46
CA ASN A 54 52.36 -9.92 -29.13
C ASN A 54 52.37 -9.48 -27.65
N THR A 55 51.86 -10.31 -26.74
CA THR A 55 51.84 -10.00 -25.30
C THR A 55 53.07 -10.56 -24.59
N LYS A 56 53.75 -9.74 -23.78
CA LYS A 56 54.77 -10.18 -22.81
C LYS A 56 54.09 -10.51 -21.48
N THR A 57 54.25 -11.75 -20.98
CA THR A 57 53.73 -12.18 -19.68
C THR A 57 54.88 -12.62 -18.76
N CYS A 58 54.86 -12.15 -17.50
CA CYS A 58 55.77 -12.62 -16.45
C CYS A 58 55.13 -13.75 -15.64
N LEU A 59 55.82 -14.88 -15.48
CA LEU A 59 55.40 -16.00 -14.63
C LEU A 59 56.57 -16.42 -13.71
N CYS A 60 56.38 -16.42 -12.38
CA CYS A 60 57.35 -16.97 -11.43
C CYS A 60 57.25 -18.50 -11.31
N ASP A 61 58.39 -19.16 -11.11
CA ASP A 61 58.50 -20.62 -10.98
C ASP A 61 58.11 -21.10 -9.57
N SER A 62 57.23 -22.10 -9.51
CA SER A 62 56.52 -22.65 -8.35
C SER A 62 57.36 -23.32 -7.24
N SER A 63 58.69 -23.24 -7.28
CA SER A 63 59.60 -24.02 -6.41
C SER A 63 60.41 -23.22 -5.38
N TYR A 64 60.17 -21.91 -5.26
CA TYR A 64 60.89 -21.03 -4.32
C TYR A 64 59.94 -20.46 -3.25
N ALA A 65 60.25 -20.69 -1.96
CA ALA A 65 59.50 -20.18 -0.81
C ALA A 65 60.34 -19.13 -0.06
N GLY A 66 60.36 -17.91 -0.57
CA GLY A 66 61.04 -16.78 0.07
C GLY A 66 60.33 -15.46 -0.22
N ASP A 67 60.16 -14.66 0.83
CA ASP A 67 59.27 -13.48 0.95
C ASP A 67 59.38 -12.39 -0.13
N SER A 68 60.35 -12.46 -1.05
CA SER A 68 60.57 -11.43 -2.09
C SER A 68 60.10 -11.83 -3.50
N CYS A 69 59.65 -13.08 -3.72
CA CYS A 69 59.00 -13.47 -4.98
C CYS A 69 57.46 -13.44 -4.90
N ASP A 70 56.89 -13.61 -3.70
CA ASP A 70 55.43 -13.53 -3.47
C ASP A 70 54.88 -12.11 -3.66
N GLU A 71 55.73 -11.07 -3.61
CA GLU A 71 55.28 -9.68 -3.65
C GLU A 71 55.08 -9.10 -5.06
N PHE A 72 55.53 -9.75 -6.15
CA PHE A 72 55.52 -9.05 -7.44
C PHE A 72 55.01 -9.77 -8.70
N VAL A 73 55.11 -11.10 -8.90
CA VAL A 73 54.38 -11.73 -10.02
C VAL A 73 54.15 -13.24 -9.86
N GLY A 74 52.99 -13.63 -9.35
CA GLY A 74 52.49 -15.00 -9.47
C GLY A 74 51.12 -15.15 -8.83
N VAL A 75 50.05 -15.12 -9.63
CA VAL A 75 48.64 -15.23 -9.14
C VAL A 75 48.43 -14.39 -7.87
N GLY A 76 48.67 -13.08 -7.97
CA GLY A 76 48.57 -12.21 -6.80
C GLY A 76 49.27 -10.88 -7.03
N ILE A 77 48.47 -9.83 -7.12
CA ILE A 77 48.78 -8.45 -6.71
C ILE A 77 50.15 -7.86 -7.14
N LEU A 78 50.17 -7.02 -8.17
CA LEU A 78 51.24 -6.06 -8.45
C LEU A 78 51.12 -4.87 -7.48
N ARG A 79 51.97 -4.81 -6.45
CA ARG A 79 51.89 -3.82 -5.38
C ARG A 79 53.05 -2.83 -5.39
N CYS A 80 52.78 -1.54 -5.59
CA CYS A 80 53.74 -0.47 -5.37
C CYS A 80 53.39 0.30 -4.10
N ALA A 81 54.14 0.09 -3.02
CA ALA A 81 53.76 0.58 -1.71
C ALA A 81 54.53 1.82 -1.28
N LEU A 82 55.74 2.06 -1.80
CA LEU A 82 56.59 3.17 -1.39
C LEU A 82 57.14 3.93 -2.60
N ALA A 83 57.53 5.19 -2.41
CA ALA A 83 58.22 5.98 -3.46
C ALA A 83 59.49 5.28 -4.01
N GLY A 84 60.15 4.45 -3.18
CA GLY A 84 61.31 3.66 -3.59
C GLY A 84 61.01 2.51 -4.57
N ASP A 85 59.75 2.12 -4.71
CA ASP A 85 59.31 1.01 -5.58
C ASP A 85 59.07 1.47 -7.02
N VAL A 86 58.96 2.77 -7.27
CA VAL A 86 58.66 3.37 -8.59
C VAL A 86 59.62 2.91 -9.70
N PRO A 87 60.96 2.88 -9.51
CA PRO A 87 61.88 2.38 -10.54
C PRO A 87 61.65 0.90 -10.90
N LEU A 88 61.24 0.09 -9.91
CA LEU A 88 60.92 -1.32 -10.14
C LEU A 88 59.62 -1.46 -10.92
N LEU A 89 58.58 -0.70 -10.56
CA LEU A 89 57.30 -0.65 -11.28
C LEU A 89 57.50 -0.27 -12.75
N LEU A 90 58.28 0.78 -13.03
CA LEU A 90 58.64 1.22 -14.39
C LEU A 90 59.29 0.10 -15.20
N THR A 91 60.21 -0.65 -14.57
CA THR A 91 60.92 -1.76 -15.21
C THR A 91 59.99 -2.95 -15.49
N VAL A 92 59.08 -3.26 -14.54
CA VAL A 92 58.12 -4.37 -14.66
C VAL A 92 57.10 -4.10 -15.76
N LEU A 93 56.65 -2.85 -15.91
CA LEU A 93 55.64 -2.47 -16.91
C LEU A 93 56.23 -2.12 -18.29
N GLU A 94 57.55 -2.18 -18.46
CA GLU A 94 58.19 -1.82 -19.73
C GLU A 94 57.79 -2.77 -20.87
N GLY A 95 56.94 -2.27 -21.77
CA GLY A 95 56.41 -3.04 -22.91
C GLY A 95 55.32 -4.06 -22.53
N VAL A 96 54.74 -3.93 -21.33
CA VAL A 96 53.58 -4.72 -20.90
C VAL A 96 52.30 -3.94 -21.21
N THR A 97 51.36 -4.59 -21.87
CA THR A 97 50.02 -4.03 -22.16
C THR A 97 48.92 -4.74 -21.39
N THR A 98 49.17 -5.93 -20.84
CA THR A 98 48.17 -6.71 -20.08
C THR A 98 48.74 -7.17 -18.75
N LEU A 99 48.11 -6.76 -17.66
CA LEU A 99 48.37 -7.26 -16.31
C LEU A 99 47.39 -8.39 -15.97
N ARG A 100 47.85 -9.47 -15.31
CA ARG A 100 46.99 -10.52 -14.75
C ARG A 100 47.15 -10.52 -13.23
N GLY A 101 46.08 -10.22 -12.50
CA GLY A 101 46.07 -9.97 -11.06
C GLY A 101 45.82 -8.50 -10.72
N ASP A 102 45.70 -8.22 -9.42
CA ASP A 102 45.37 -6.87 -8.94
C ASP A 102 46.53 -5.89 -9.11
N LEU A 103 46.23 -4.63 -9.41
CA LEU A 103 47.15 -3.50 -9.29
C LEU A 103 46.87 -2.79 -7.97
N VAL A 104 47.88 -2.56 -7.14
CA VAL A 104 47.76 -1.81 -5.88
C VAL A 104 48.88 -0.77 -5.80
N MET A 105 48.53 0.52 -5.76
CA MET A 105 49.49 1.62 -5.59
C MET A 105 49.19 2.42 -4.33
N SER A 106 50.18 2.61 -3.45
CA SER A 106 50.05 3.33 -2.18
C SER A 106 51.28 4.12 -1.72
N ASP A 107 51.13 4.89 -0.64
CA ASP A 107 52.18 5.48 0.24
C ASP A 107 53.39 6.08 -0.50
N GLY A 108 53.12 7.14 -1.27
CA GLY A 108 54.14 7.88 -2.04
C GLY A 108 54.55 7.23 -3.38
N CYS A 109 53.96 6.08 -3.77
CA CYS A 109 54.12 5.54 -5.13
C CYS A 109 53.24 6.25 -6.17
N VAL A 110 52.24 7.05 -5.76
CA VAL A 110 51.36 7.82 -6.66
C VAL A 110 52.11 9.03 -7.25
N THR A 111 53.09 8.74 -8.11
CA THR A 111 53.95 9.72 -8.78
C THR A 111 53.63 9.80 -10.27
N ALA A 112 53.96 10.93 -10.91
CA ALA A 112 53.76 11.12 -12.35
C ALA A 112 54.34 9.98 -13.20
N ASP A 113 55.55 9.51 -12.86
CA ASP A 113 56.22 8.43 -13.58
C ASP A 113 55.53 7.08 -13.38
N ALA A 114 55.10 6.78 -12.15
CA ALA A 114 54.41 5.52 -11.83
C ALA A 114 53.03 5.44 -12.52
N ILE A 115 52.26 6.53 -12.47
CA ILE A 115 50.94 6.58 -13.13
C ILE A 115 51.14 6.51 -14.66
N THR A 116 52.13 7.20 -15.22
CA THR A 116 52.45 7.12 -16.67
C THR A 116 52.85 5.70 -17.08
N ALA A 117 53.55 4.96 -16.23
CA ALA A 117 53.90 3.57 -16.49
C ALA A 117 52.65 2.66 -16.52
N VAL A 118 51.76 2.83 -15.55
CA VAL A 118 50.49 2.10 -15.44
C VAL A 118 49.52 2.47 -16.57
N GLY A 119 49.50 3.73 -17.02
CA GLY A 119 48.64 4.20 -18.11
C GLY A 119 48.97 3.59 -19.48
N LYS A 120 50.09 2.87 -19.62
CA LYS A 120 50.44 2.10 -20.83
C LYS A 120 49.74 0.74 -20.91
N LEU A 121 49.15 0.27 -19.80
CA LEU A 121 48.35 -0.95 -19.80
C LEU A 121 47.07 -0.70 -20.59
N THR A 122 46.67 -1.67 -21.41
CA THR A 122 45.36 -1.69 -22.07
C THR A 122 44.41 -2.67 -21.38
N LYS A 123 44.92 -3.67 -20.65
CA LYS A 123 44.10 -4.65 -19.94
C LYS A 123 44.62 -4.95 -18.53
N ILE A 124 43.71 -5.00 -17.55
CA ILE A 124 43.95 -5.49 -16.20
C ILE A 124 42.98 -6.64 -15.94
N ASP A 125 43.49 -7.87 -15.93
CA ASP A 125 42.71 -9.06 -15.56
C ASP A 125 42.75 -9.25 -14.03
N GLY A 126 42.11 -8.34 -13.32
CA GLY A 126 42.09 -8.21 -11.86
C GLY A 126 41.51 -6.86 -11.41
N ASN A 127 41.70 -6.50 -10.15
CA ASN A 127 41.26 -5.22 -9.59
C ASN A 127 42.33 -4.14 -9.72
N ALA A 128 41.97 -2.86 -9.64
CA ALA A 128 42.92 -1.74 -9.62
C ALA A 128 42.63 -0.79 -8.45
N PHE A 129 43.54 -0.75 -7.47
CA PHE A 129 43.47 0.10 -6.29
C PHE A 129 44.60 1.12 -6.31
N ILE A 130 44.28 2.41 -6.31
CA ILE A 130 45.28 3.49 -6.28
C ILE A 130 44.88 4.48 -5.19
N TYR A 131 45.76 4.69 -4.23
CA TYR A 131 45.48 5.50 -3.04
C TYR A 131 46.73 6.20 -2.53
N ASP A 132 46.66 7.45 -2.07
CA ASP A 132 47.79 8.08 -1.35
C ASP A 132 47.40 8.40 0.11
N PRO A 133 48.03 7.80 1.14
CA PRO A 133 47.80 8.14 2.54
C PRO A 133 48.45 9.45 3.02
N THR A 134 49.40 9.99 2.26
CA THR A 134 50.17 11.16 2.68
C THR A 134 49.46 12.46 2.26
N THR A 135 49.76 13.57 2.95
CA THR A 135 49.16 14.89 2.64
C THR A 135 49.29 15.20 1.14
N PRO A 136 48.20 15.61 0.44
CA PRO A 136 48.21 15.92 -0.98
C PRO A 136 49.32 16.92 -1.33
N THR A 137 50.44 16.44 -1.87
CA THR A 137 51.41 17.31 -2.54
C THR A 137 51.08 17.32 -4.02
N GLN A 138 50.87 18.49 -4.62
CA GLN A 138 50.60 18.64 -6.06
C GLN A 138 51.41 17.64 -6.88
N LEU A 139 50.71 16.86 -7.70
CA LEU A 139 51.38 16.11 -8.75
C LEU A 139 52.15 17.12 -9.61
N ALA A 140 53.42 16.86 -9.89
CA ALA A 140 54.25 17.75 -10.71
C ALA A 140 53.73 17.90 -12.15
N THR A 141 52.74 17.09 -12.54
CA THR A 141 52.08 17.04 -13.84
C THR A 141 50.59 16.74 -13.65
N ASP A 142 49.75 17.08 -14.63
CA ASP A 142 48.34 16.69 -14.62
C ASP A 142 48.17 15.16 -14.52
N TRP A 143 47.02 14.73 -14.00
CA TRP A 143 46.65 13.32 -14.02
C TRP A 143 46.52 12.82 -15.47
N PRO A 144 47.25 11.76 -15.85
CA PRO A 144 47.21 11.26 -17.21
C PRO A 144 45.88 10.54 -17.48
N GLU A 145 45.43 10.59 -18.73
CA GLU A 145 44.30 9.80 -19.19
C GLU A 145 44.73 8.33 -19.26
N ASN A 146 44.02 7.44 -18.54
CA ASN A 146 44.38 6.02 -18.52
C ASN A 146 43.77 5.30 -19.72
N HIS A 147 44.61 4.71 -20.57
CA HIS A 147 44.19 3.98 -21.78
C HIS A 147 43.76 2.53 -21.49
N TRP A 148 43.20 2.28 -20.31
CA TRP A 148 42.70 0.96 -19.94
C TRP A 148 41.46 0.65 -20.78
N GLU A 149 41.54 -0.36 -21.63
CA GLU A 149 40.42 -0.84 -22.45
C GLU A 149 39.51 -1.79 -21.67
N THR A 150 40.09 -2.64 -20.82
CA THR A 150 39.36 -3.66 -20.05
C THR A 150 39.94 -3.85 -18.63
N VAL A 151 39.07 -3.89 -17.63
CA VAL A 151 39.40 -4.27 -16.24
C VAL A 151 38.41 -5.31 -15.75
N THR A 152 38.84 -6.55 -15.48
CA THR A 152 37.91 -7.66 -15.15
C THR A 152 37.41 -7.64 -13.71
N GLY A 153 38.07 -6.90 -12.81
CA GLY A 153 37.64 -6.61 -11.45
C GLY A 153 37.10 -5.18 -11.30
N CYS A 154 37.31 -4.57 -10.14
CA CYS A 154 36.88 -3.20 -9.85
C CYS A 154 38.02 -2.18 -9.91
N ILE A 155 37.67 -0.90 -10.01
CA ILE A 155 38.62 0.23 -9.90
C ILE A 155 38.29 1.04 -8.65
N ALA A 156 39.25 1.29 -7.78
CA ALA A 156 39.08 2.20 -6.64
C ALA A 156 40.24 3.19 -6.55
N LEU A 157 39.89 4.47 -6.65
CA LEU A 157 40.80 5.60 -6.54
C LEU A 157 40.42 6.43 -5.31
N ALA A 158 41.37 6.65 -4.40
CA ALA A 158 41.12 7.38 -3.15
C ALA A 158 42.25 8.36 -2.81
N ASN A 159 41.90 9.52 -2.24
CA ASN A 159 42.84 10.52 -1.71
C ASN A 159 43.98 10.85 -2.68
N LEU A 160 43.65 11.15 -3.94
CA LEU A 160 44.65 11.46 -4.95
C LEU A 160 45.08 12.92 -4.84
N PRO A 161 46.37 13.25 -5.07
CA PRO A 161 46.86 14.62 -4.94
C PRO A 161 46.12 15.60 -5.86
N GLU A 162 46.27 16.92 -5.62
CA GLU A 162 45.81 17.96 -6.55
C GLU A 162 46.24 17.63 -7.98
N ALA A 163 45.29 17.09 -8.71
CA ALA A 163 45.42 16.57 -10.05
C ALA A 163 44.48 17.43 -10.88
N GLY A 164 45.01 18.08 -11.93
CA GLY A 164 44.19 18.81 -12.91
C GLY A 164 43.27 17.88 -13.69
N LEU A 165 42.24 17.35 -13.04
CA LEU A 165 41.23 16.42 -13.58
C LEU A 165 40.09 17.17 -14.28
N VAL A 166 39.96 18.43 -13.92
CA VAL A 166 39.03 19.40 -14.47
C VAL A 166 39.19 19.47 -15.99
N GLY A 167 38.14 19.10 -16.74
CA GLY A 167 38.11 19.09 -18.21
C GLY A 167 38.73 17.85 -18.89
N ARG A 168 39.07 16.79 -18.14
CA ARG A 168 39.70 15.57 -18.69
C ARG A 168 38.80 14.33 -18.61
N THR A 169 39.13 13.32 -19.41
CA THR A 169 38.54 11.98 -19.33
C THR A 169 39.48 11.02 -18.60
N LEU A 170 39.07 10.47 -17.46
CA LEU A 170 39.89 9.57 -16.64
C LEU A 170 40.22 8.26 -17.38
N PHE A 171 39.23 7.68 -18.06
CA PHE A 171 39.33 6.40 -18.77
C PHE A 171 38.73 6.50 -20.20
N PRO A 172 39.42 7.14 -21.16
CA PRO A 172 38.89 7.37 -22.52
C PRO A 172 38.71 6.10 -23.36
N ASP A 173 39.37 5.01 -23.00
CA ASP A 173 39.33 3.77 -23.77
C ASP A 173 38.59 2.62 -23.09
N LEU A 174 38.08 2.83 -21.86
CA LEU A 174 37.47 1.75 -21.07
C LEU A 174 36.13 1.31 -21.67
N THR A 175 36.08 0.04 -22.07
CA THR A 175 34.93 -0.62 -22.70
C THR A 175 34.33 -1.72 -21.86
N GLU A 176 35.09 -2.32 -20.94
CA GLU A 176 34.66 -3.40 -20.05
C GLU A 176 35.19 -3.19 -18.63
N LEU A 177 34.30 -3.29 -17.63
CA LEU A 177 34.62 -3.17 -16.21
C LEU A 177 33.85 -4.23 -15.42
N GLY A 178 34.54 -4.97 -14.55
CA GLY A 178 33.95 -5.94 -13.65
C GLY A 178 33.44 -5.33 -12.34
N ALA A 179 33.28 -6.17 -11.32
CA ALA A 179 32.96 -5.76 -9.97
C ALA A 179 33.70 -6.63 -8.94
N CYS A 180 34.02 -6.05 -7.79
CA CYS A 180 34.66 -6.73 -6.66
C CYS A 180 33.76 -6.63 -5.42
N SER A 181 33.98 -7.51 -4.45
CA SER A 181 33.29 -7.47 -3.16
C SER A 181 33.74 -6.26 -2.32
N LEU A 182 32.87 -5.78 -1.44
CA LEU A 182 33.23 -4.75 -0.47
C LEU A 182 34.44 -5.21 0.37
N ASP A 183 34.46 -6.47 0.84
CA ASP A 183 35.58 -7.06 1.59
C ASP A 183 36.94 -6.92 0.88
N GLU A 184 36.97 -7.02 -0.46
CA GLU A 184 38.19 -6.81 -1.25
C GLU A 184 38.66 -5.35 -1.16
N VAL A 185 37.73 -4.39 -1.24
CA VAL A 185 38.02 -2.96 -1.07
C VAL A 185 38.49 -2.66 0.36
N GLU A 186 37.82 -3.21 1.36
CA GLU A 186 38.18 -3.05 2.79
C GLU A 186 39.58 -3.58 3.09
N SER A 187 40.01 -4.64 2.39
CA SER A 187 41.35 -5.21 2.56
C SER A 187 42.48 -4.34 2.00
N LYS A 188 42.18 -3.36 1.13
CA LYS A 188 43.16 -2.55 0.40
C LYS A 188 43.11 -1.06 0.71
N LEU A 189 41.98 -0.52 1.16
CA LEU A 189 41.80 0.89 1.50
C LEU A 189 41.47 1.07 3.00
N PRO A 190 41.97 2.14 3.67
CA PRO A 190 41.60 2.44 5.04
C PRO A 190 40.10 2.68 5.25
N SER A 191 39.59 2.37 6.45
CA SER A 191 38.15 2.41 6.75
C SER A 191 37.52 3.79 6.60
N ALA A 192 38.29 4.87 6.79
CA ALA A 192 37.83 6.24 6.60
C ALA A 192 37.21 6.52 5.22
N TYR A 193 37.61 5.79 4.17
CA TYR A 193 37.13 6.02 2.81
C TYR A 193 35.90 5.19 2.43
N TRP A 194 35.63 4.11 3.16
CA TRP A 194 34.55 3.18 2.83
C TRP A 194 33.49 3.02 3.93
N ASP A 195 33.79 3.29 5.21
CA ASP A 195 32.90 3.11 6.39
C ASP A 195 31.53 3.79 6.22
N THR A 196 31.50 4.86 5.44
CA THR A 196 30.30 5.67 5.17
C THR A 196 29.37 5.06 4.11
N PHE A 197 29.83 4.04 3.37
CA PHE A 197 29.04 3.29 2.38
C PHE A 197 28.50 1.93 2.92
N VAL A 198 28.92 1.50 4.12
CA VAL A 198 28.76 0.11 4.62
C VAL A 198 27.48 -0.14 5.42
N ASN A 199 26.75 0.91 5.82
CA ASN A 199 25.62 0.75 6.76
C ASN A 199 24.32 0.28 6.07
N ARG A 200 24.36 -0.86 5.36
CA ARG A 200 23.23 -1.43 4.61
C ARG A 200 23.16 -2.95 4.78
N THR A 201 21.96 -3.50 4.65
CA THR A 201 21.61 -4.91 4.90
C THR A 201 22.26 -5.93 3.94
N ILE A 202 22.82 -5.48 2.81
CA ILE A 202 23.60 -6.29 1.87
C ILE A 202 24.79 -5.43 1.39
N PRO A 203 26.04 -5.90 1.53
CA PRO A 203 27.20 -5.16 1.03
C PRO A 203 27.17 -5.11 -0.51
N PRO A 204 27.31 -3.93 -1.14
CA PRO A 204 27.29 -3.80 -2.59
C PRO A 204 28.55 -4.43 -3.22
N GLN A 205 28.42 -4.95 -4.44
CA GLN A 205 29.60 -5.16 -5.28
C GLN A 205 30.00 -3.81 -5.89
N ILE A 206 31.29 -3.50 -5.92
CA ILE A 206 31.81 -2.22 -6.37
C ILE A 206 32.41 -2.43 -7.76
N SER A 207 31.97 -1.66 -8.75
CA SER A 207 32.63 -1.59 -10.05
C SER A 207 33.65 -0.45 -10.08
N MET A 208 33.27 0.71 -9.57
CA MET A 208 34.14 1.89 -9.54
C MET A 208 33.89 2.71 -8.28
N MET A 209 34.97 3.12 -7.61
CA MET A 209 34.95 4.03 -6.46
C MET A 209 35.92 5.17 -6.67
N LEU A 210 35.43 6.41 -6.53
CA LEU A 210 36.21 7.64 -6.60
C LEU A 210 35.96 8.44 -5.33
N ASN A 211 36.98 8.54 -4.47
CA ASN A 211 36.87 9.20 -3.17
C ASN A 211 37.96 10.26 -3.02
N HIS A 212 37.58 11.52 -2.75
CA HIS A 212 38.49 12.62 -2.44
C HIS A 212 39.61 12.75 -3.48
N ILE A 213 39.25 13.19 -4.69
CA ILE A 213 40.17 13.27 -5.82
C ILE A 213 40.34 14.73 -6.23
N GLY A 214 41.56 15.27 -6.10
CA GLY A 214 41.89 16.62 -6.52
C GLY A 214 42.08 17.59 -5.36
N ALA A 215 41.79 18.87 -5.57
CA ALA A 215 41.87 19.90 -4.53
C ALA A 215 40.60 19.90 -3.64
N ASP A 216 40.75 20.35 -2.40
CA ASP A 216 39.65 20.58 -1.47
C ASP A 216 38.52 21.41 -2.11
N HIS A 217 37.29 21.25 -1.63
CA HIS A 217 36.07 21.92 -2.11
C HIS A 217 36.22 23.43 -2.39
N GLU A 218 37.11 24.14 -1.68
CA GLU A 218 37.41 25.56 -1.89
C GLU A 218 37.93 25.90 -3.31
N ALA A 219 38.59 24.96 -3.99
CA ALA A 219 39.08 25.20 -5.35
C ALA A 219 37.94 25.41 -6.36
N CYS A 220 36.80 24.76 -6.12
CA CYS A 220 35.62 24.83 -6.99
C CYS A 220 34.90 26.20 -6.91
N VAL A 221 35.14 27.00 -5.86
CA VAL A 221 34.61 28.37 -5.75
C VAL A 221 35.16 29.30 -6.87
N SER A 222 36.29 28.92 -7.48
CA SER A 222 37.00 29.75 -8.48
C SER A 222 36.80 29.33 -9.95
N GLY A 223 36.10 28.22 -10.22
CA GLY A 223 35.83 27.72 -11.57
C GLY A 223 35.91 26.20 -11.70
N CYS A 224 34.82 25.50 -11.37
CA CYS A 224 34.67 24.06 -11.63
C CYS A 224 34.43 23.82 -13.14
N ASP A 225 35.18 22.89 -13.76
CA ASP A 225 34.84 22.32 -15.09
C ASP A 225 34.43 20.83 -14.98
N ASN A 226 34.08 20.24 -16.12
CA ASN A 226 33.44 18.93 -16.23
C ASN A 226 34.45 17.79 -16.02
N ILE A 227 34.02 16.69 -15.39
CA ILE A 227 34.82 15.46 -15.25
C ILE A 227 34.13 14.33 -16.00
N SER A 228 34.86 13.71 -16.93
CA SER A 228 34.41 12.52 -17.64
C SER A 228 35.10 11.28 -17.09
N LEU A 229 34.32 10.28 -16.66
CA LEU A 229 34.87 9.06 -16.06
C LEU A 229 35.27 8.04 -17.12
N ALA A 230 34.33 7.64 -17.97
CA ALA A 230 34.55 6.68 -19.04
C ALA A 230 33.70 7.03 -20.26
N SER A 231 34.33 7.17 -21.43
CA SER A 231 33.64 7.63 -22.64
C SER A 231 33.01 6.51 -23.48
N LYS A 232 33.48 5.27 -23.34
CA LYS A 232 33.05 4.12 -24.15
C LYS A 232 32.32 3.02 -23.36
N LEU A 233 32.28 3.11 -22.04
CA LEU A 233 31.73 2.08 -21.17
C LEU A 233 30.20 2.13 -21.17
N ARG A 234 29.56 1.01 -21.53
CA ARG A 234 28.08 0.90 -21.59
C ARG A 234 27.45 0.30 -20.34
N THR A 235 28.17 -0.58 -19.64
CA THR A 235 27.64 -1.35 -18.53
C THR A 235 28.63 -1.40 -17.38
N MET A 236 28.14 -1.18 -16.16
CA MET A 236 28.87 -1.45 -14.91
C MET A 236 28.06 -2.45 -14.08
N PRO A 237 28.56 -3.67 -13.84
CA PRO A 237 27.80 -4.69 -13.13
C PRO A 237 27.60 -4.40 -11.63
N GLY A 238 28.54 -3.68 -11.00
CA GLY A 238 28.49 -3.24 -9.61
C GLY A 238 28.12 -1.76 -9.45
N ALA A 239 28.25 -1.25 -8.23
CA ALA A 239 27.99 0.14 -7.88
C ALA A 239 29.09 1.08 -8.37
N LEU A 240 28.67 2.27 -8.81
CA LEU A 240 29.51 3.46 -9.02
C LEU A 240 29.39 4.35 -7.78
N LEU A 241 30.51 4.53 -7.07
CA LEU A 241 30.57 5.31 -5.83
C LEU A 241 31.40 6.58 -6.05
N LEU A 242 30.79 7.74 -5.81
CA LEU A 242 31.41 9.06 -5.94
C LEU A 242 31.29 9.80 -4.60
N ASP A 243 32.41 10.26 -4.06
CA ASP A 243 32.48 10.99 -2.79
C ASP A 243 33.53 12.10 -2.84
N ASP A 244 33.12 13.30 -2.45
CA ASP A 244 33.98 14.49 -2.34
C ASP A 244 34.74 14.81 -3.64
N LEU A 245 33.98 14.90 -4.75
CA LEU A 245 34.51 15.25 -6.07
C LEU A 245 34.43 16.75 -6.36
N PRO A 246 35.53 17.40 -6.80
CA PRO A 246 35.53 18.80 -7.21
C PRO A 246 35.08 18.94 -8.67
N ALA A 247 33.84 18.59 -8.97
CA ALA A 247 33.26 18.65 -10.32
C ALA A 247 31.95 19.47 -10.34
N ARG A 248 31.68 20.11 -11.48
CA ARG A 248 30.36 20.71 -11.76
C ARG A 248 29.44 19.75 -12.48
N ASP A 249 29.93 19.19 -13.58
CA ASP A 249 29.21 18.22 -14.37
C ASP A 249 30.00 16.91 -14.35
N LEU A 250 29.34 15.85 -13.91
CA LEU A 250 29.80 14.50 -14.09
C LEU A 250 29.23 13.98 -15.42
N ASN A 251 30.05 13.26 -16.17
CA ASN A 251 29.64 12.33 -17.24
C ASN A 251 29.07 12.94 -18.57
N GLU A 252 29.63 12.47 -19.69
CA GLU A 252 29.02 12.47 -21.03
C GLU A 252 29.27 11.09 -21.68
N GLY A 253 29.12 10.03 -20.89
CA GLY A 253 29.42 8.65 -21.28
C GLY A 253 28.19 7.88 -21.76
N LEU A 254 28.41 6.86 -22.59
CA LEU A 254 27.37 5.95 -23.12
C LEU A 254 26.87 4.92 -22.08
N LEU A 255 26.94 5.23 -20.79
CA LEU A 255 26.59 4.31 -19.71
C LEU A 255 25.07 4.09 -19.69
N GLU A 256 24.64 2.89 -20.07
CA GLU A 256 23.23 2.50 -20.19
C GLU A 256 22.75 1.73 -18.95
N HIS A 257 23.65 1.00 -18.28
CA HIS A 257 23.32 0.14 -17.14
C HIS A 257 24.37 0.23 -16.02
N VAL A 258 23.92 0.42 -14.78
CA VAL A 258 24.79 0.42 -13.59
C VAL A 258 24.20 -0.47 -12.50
N GLY A 259 25.03 -1.21 -11.75
CA GLY A 259 24.59 -2.03 -10.63
C GLY A 259 24.05 -1.20 -9.45
N GLY A 260 24.57 0.01 -9.25
CA GLY A 260 24.08 1.01 -8.31
C GLY A 260 24.77 2.36 -8.53
N LEU A 261 24.15 3.47 -8.13
CA LEU A 261 24.71 4.82 -8.30
C LEU A 261 24.68 5.57 -6.97
N HIS A 262 25.84 5.80 -6.36
CA HIS A 262 25.94 6.48 -5.08
C HIS A 262 26.80 7.74 -5.24
N VAL A 263 26.20 8.91 -5.03
CA VAL A 263 26.86 10.22 -5.10
C VAL A 263 26.66 10.92 -3.77
N ARG A 264 27.76 11.27 -3.09
CA ARG A 264 27.70 11.92 -1.79
C ARG A 264 28.74 13.03 -1.63
N ASN A 265 28.48 13.99 -0.74
CA ASN A 265 29.41 15.08 -0.42
C ASN A 265 29.95 15.77 -1.68
N CYS A 266 29.07 16.01 -2.66
CA CYS A 266 29.43 16.63 -3.93
C CYS A 266 28.61 17.92 -4.16
N PRO A 267 28.75 18.97 -3.30
CA PRO A 267 27.82 20.11 -3.28
C PRO A 267 27.85 20.98 -4.54
N HIS A 268 28.86 20.82 -5.39
CA HIS A 268 29.02 21.57 -6.64
C HIS A 268 28.60 20.79 -7.88
N VAL A 269 28.30 19.50 -7.74
CA VAL A 269 27.84 18.67 -8.86
C VAL A 269 26.40 19.06 -9.19
N GLU A 270 26.21 19.86 -10.24
CA GLU A 270 24.91 20.32 -10.74
C GLU A 270 24.33 19.36 -11.79
N ILE A 271 25.16 18.54 -12.43
CA ILE A 271 24.79 17.61 -13.53
C ILE A 271 25.48 16.26 -13.30
N LEU A 272 24.73 15.16 -13.35
CA LEU A 272 25.24 13.78 -13.26
C LEU A 272 25.59 13.17 -14.62
N GLY A 273 25.02 13.72 -15.71
CA GLY A 273 25.34 13.34 -17.08
C GLY A 273 24.98 11.89 -17.42
N THR A 274 23.91 11.40 -16.80
CA THR A 274 23.38 10.04 -16.93
C THR A 274 22.28 9.93 -17.99
N SER A 275 22.28 10.79 -19.01
CA SER A 275 21.18 10.90 -20.00
C SER A 275 20.90 9.61 -20.79
N HIS A 276 21.89 8.71 -20.87
CA HIS A 276 21.75 7.38 -21.49
C HIS A 276 21.40 6.26 -20.49
N LEU A 277 21.41 6.54 -19.19
CA LEU A 277 21.22 5.55 -18.15
C LEU A 277 19.77 5.06 -18.16
N ALA A 278 19.58 3.79 -18.50
CA ALA A 278 18.27 3.16 -18.61
C ALA A 278 17.91 2.36 -17.36
N THR A 279 18.89 1.79 -16.64
CA THR A 279 18.61 0.95 -15.47
C THR A 279 19.64 1.11 -14.35
N ILE A 280 19.14 1.06 -13.12
CA ILE A 280 19.94 0.90 -11.89
C ILE A 280 19.64 -0.48 -11.29
N GLY A 281 20.70 -1.23 -11.01
CA GLY A 281 20.64 -2.61 -10.52
C GLY A 281 20.43 -2.73 -9.02
N GLU A 282 20.78 -3.90 -8.49
CA GLU A 282 20.47 -4.38 -7.13
C GLU A 282 21.15 -3.59 -6.00
N HIS A 283 22.03 -2.65 -6.32
CA HIS A 283 22.75 -1.81 -5.35
C HIS A 283 22.13 -0.41 -5.17
N GLY A 284 21.03 -0.11 -5.87
CA GLY A 284 20.18 1.05 -5.61
C GLY A 284 20.76 2.41 -6.02
N LEU A 285 20.04 3.48 -5.68
CA LEU A 285 20.40 4.88 -5.91
C LEU A 285 20.56 5.59 -4.56
N LEU A 286 21.69 6.29 -4.39
CA LEU A 286 21.96 7.16 -3.25
C LEU A 286 22.45 8.52 -3.74
N LEU A 287 21.74 9.59 -3.42
CA LEU A 287 22.15 10.97 -3.71
C LEU A 287 22.12 11.79 -2.42
N ARG A 288 23.28 12.22 -1.94
CA ARG A 288 23.38 12.95 -0.68
C ARG A 288 24.32 14.15 -0.75
N GLU A 289 23.93 15.29 -0.20
CA GLU A 289 24.81 16.49 -0.14
C GLU A 289 25.38 16.84 -1.53
N THR A 290 24.53 16.77 -2.56
CA THR A 290 24.87 17.11 -3.96
C THR A 290 24.43 18.53 -4.33
N GLY A 291 25.02 19.08 -5.40
CA GLY A 291 24.65 20.38 -5.98
C GLY A 291 23.49 20.32 -6.98
N LEU A 292 22.82 19.18 -7.11
CA LEU A 292 21.79 18.96 -8.13
C LEU A 292 20.60 19.87 -7.90
N LYS A 293 20.18 20.59 -8.95
CA LYS A 293 18.95 21.40 -8.94
C LYS A 293 17.73 20.60 -9.36
N ASN A 294 17.92 19.58 -10.18
CA ASN A 294 16.86 18.67 -10.59
C ASN A 294 17.41 17.27 -10.88
N LEU A 295 16.51 16.31 -11.14
CA LEU A 295 16.86 14.93 -11.54
C LEU A 295 16.59 14.65 -13.02
N ASP A 296 16.61 15.67 -13.88
CA ASP A 296 16.34 15.50 -15.32
C ASP A 296 17.37 14.56 -15.98
N ASP A 297 18.61 14.53 -15.48
CA ASP A 297 19.66 13.63 -15.93
C ASP A 297 19.35 12.14 -15.69
N LEU A 298 18.44 11.84 -14.76
CA LEU A 298 18.00 10.49 -14.48
C LEU A 298 16.67 10.15 -15.19
N ALA A 299 16.13 11.05 -16.03
CA ALA A 299 14.84 10.85 -16.66
C ALA A 299 14.78 9.66 -17.63
N GLY A 300 15.92 9.22 -18.14
CA GLY A 300 16.05 8.01 -18.96
C GLY A 300 15.92 6.71 -18.16
N VAL A 301 16.01 6.75 -16.82
CA VAL A 301 16.04 5.55 -15.98
C VAL A 301 14.63 4.95 -15.91
N GLN A 302 14.46 3.79 -16.53
CA GLN A 302 13.17 3.08 -16.60
C GLN A 302 12.96 2.16 -15.41
N VAL A 303 14.04 1.59 -14.85
CA VAL A 303 13.96 0.55 -13.80
C VAL A 303 15.04 0.72 -12.74
N VAL A 304 14.65 0.62 -11.47
CA VAL A 304 15.55 0.40 -10.33
C VAL A 304 15.21 -0.96 -9.71
N ARG A 305 16.15 -1.91 -9.69
CA ARG A 305 15.91 -3.29 -9.23
C ARG A 305 16.41 -3.52 -7.81
N LEU A 306 15.63 -4.20 -6.97
CA LEU A 306 16.03 -4.87 -5.71
C LEU A 306 16.75 -4.00 -4.65
N GLY A 307 16.97 -2.72 -4.93
CA GLY A 307 17.73 -1.76 -4.13
C GLY A 307 16.94 -0.48 -3.90
N PHE A 308 17.29 0.20 -2.82
CA PHE A 308 16.64 1.41 -2.33
C PHE A 308 16.90 2.61 -3.26
N VAL A 309 16.04 3.62 -3.15
CA VAL A 309 16.28 4.98 -3.64
C VAL A 309 16.34 5.88 -2.41
N ASP A 310 17.48 6.52 -2.18
CA ASP A 310 17.72 7.41 -1.03
C ASP A 310 18.29 8.74 -1.54
N ILE A 311 17.51 9.80 -1.40
CA ILE A 311 17.87 11.15 -1.86
C ILE A 311 17.70 12.09 -0.66
N THR A 312 18.81 12.42 0.01
CA THR A 312 18.80 13.08 1.32
C THR A 312 19.77 14.26 1.38
N SER A 313 19.46 15.30 2.16
CA SER A 313 20.39 16.42 2.40
C SER A 313 20.92 17.10 1.13
N ASN A 314 20.07 17.30 0.11
CA ASN A 314 20.43 18.01 -1.13
C ASN A 314 19.82 19.43 -1.11
N ASP A 315 20.55 20.39 -0.56
CA ASP A 315 20.05 21.75 -0.27
C ASP A 315 19.64 22.56 -1.52
N HIS A 316 20.06 22.14 -2.70
CA HIS A 316 19.79 22.83 -3.97
C HIS A 316 18.73 22.14 -4.84
N LEU A 317 18.18 20.98 -4.42
CA LEU A 317 17.27 20.18 -5.24
C LEU A 317 15.86 20.78 -5.28
N GLU A 318 15.47 21.32 -6.43
CA GLU A 318 14.19 22.00 -6.66
C GLU A 318 13.14 21.14 -7.37
N ASN A 319 13.56 20.17 -8.22
CA ASN A 319 12.63 19.37 -9.04
C ASN A 319 13.09 17.91 -9.26
N VAL A 320 12.24 16.94 -8.93
CA VAL A 320 12.52 15.50 -9.13
C VAL A 320 11.66 14.85 -10.22
N LEU A 321 10.76 15.61 -10.87
CA LEU A 321 9.75 15.10 -11.82
C LEU A 321 10.32 14.39 -13.05
N GLY A 322 11.58 14.68 -13.42
CA GLY A 322 12.27 13.97 -14.48
C GLY A 322 12.46 12.49 -14.17
N PHE A 323 12.62 12.11 -12.90
CA PHE A 323 12.97 10.76 -12.48
C PHE A 323 11.75 9.96 -12.01
N ASN A 324 11.22 9.09 -12.87
CA ASN A 324 10.05 8.23 -12.58
C ASN A 324 10.29 6.76 -12.98
N PRO A 325 11.24 6.06 -12.35
CA PRO A 325 11.51 4.67 -12.67
C PRO A 325 10.46 3.73 -12.07
N THR A 326 10.27 2.57 -12.69
CA THR A 326 9.60 1.44 -12.02
C THR A 326 10.54 0.85 -10.98
N VAL A 327 10.11 0.79 -9.71
CA VAL A 327 10.89 0.15 -8.64
C VAL A 327 10.42 -1.28 -8.46
N VAL A 328 11.35 -2.22 -8.63
CA VAL A 328 11.09 -3.64 -8.38
C VAL A 328 11.63 -3.99 -7.00
N GLU A 329 10.73 -4.17 -6.04
CA GLU A 329 11.10 -4.45 -4.65
C GLU A 329 11.68 -5.85 -4.46
N ARG A 330 12.31 -6.06 -3.29
CA ARG A 330 12.98 -7.30 -2.89
C ARG A 330 12.06 -8.53 -2.89
N SER A 331 10.75 -8.35 -2.71
CA SER A 331 9.73 -9.40 -2.77
C SER A 331 9.32 -9.80 -4.20
N GLY A 332 9.81 -9.11 -5.23
CA GLY A 332 9.31 -9.23 -6.59
C GLY A 332 8.01 -8.46 -6.85
N THR A 333 7.56 -7.68 -5.87
CA THR A 333 6.47 -6.71 -6.01
C THR A 333 6.93 -5.55 -6.89
N VAL A 334 6.17 -5.25 -7.93
CA VAL A 334 6.35 -4.04 -8.74
C VAL A 334 5.67 -2.92 -7.98
N SER A 335 6.45 -1.99 -7.43
CA SER A 335 5.92 -0.76 -6.87
C SER A 335 5.99 0.31 -7.95
N THR A 336 4.83 0.88 -8.29
CA THR A 336 4.73 2.06 -9.16
C THR A 336 4.91 3.36 -8.38
N SER A 337 5.03 3.29 -7.05
CA SER A 337 5.21 4.45 -6.16
C SER A 337 6.55 4.36 -5.45
N VAL A 338 7.50 5.18 -5.90
CA VAL A 338 8.75 5.41 -5.16
C VAL A 338 8.40 6.33 -3.99
N GLU A 339 8.46 5.84 -2.76
CA GLU A 339 8.30 6.66 -1.57
C GLU A 339 9.53 7.58 -1.46
N PHE A 340 9.39 8.84 -1.87
CA PHE A 340 10.47 9.82 -1.80
C PHE A 340 10.62 10.32 -0.36
N GLN A 341 11.65 9.87 0.35
CA GLN A 341 11.97 10.41 1.68
C GLN A 341 12.73 11.74 1.55
N LEU A 342 12.03 12.82 1.17
CA LEU A 342 12.59 14.16 1.05
C LEU A 342 12.78 14.78 2.45
N VAL A 343 13.98 14.70 3.02
CA VAL A 343 14.34 15.44 4.24
C VAL A 343 15.00 16.76 3.86
N CYS A 344 14.28 17.87 4.00
CA CYS A 344 14.83 19.22 3.89
C CYS A 344 14.89 19.85 5.30
N GLN A 345 15.85 20.76 5.55
CA GLN A 345 16.00 21.49 6.83
C GLN A 345 15.86 23.00 6.65
N ASN A 346 14.91 23.59 7.41
CA ASN A 346 14.62 25.03 7.63
C ASN A 346 13.65 25.78 6.69
N GLY A 347 12.49 26.19 7.23
CA GLY A 347 11.78 27.40 6.79
C GLY A 347 10.27 27.50 7.10
N TYR A 348 9.91 28.30 8.10
CA TYR A 348 8.56 28.79 8.48
C TYR A 348 7.58 29.09 7.32
N HIS A 349 6.31 28.63 7.39
CA HIS A 349 5.13 29.36 6.86
C HIS A 349 3.80 28.96 7.55
N SER A 350 2.97 29.98 7.79
CA SER A 350 1.68 29.97 8.50
C SER A 350 0.53 29.42 7.65
N GLY A 351 -0.21 28.42 8.12
CA GLY A 351 -1.49 28.02 7.51
C GLY A 351 -2.03 26.64 7.89
N PHE A 352 -1.21 25.73 8.42
CA PHE A 352 -1.63 24.41 8.88
C PHE A 352 -1.54 24.32 10.41
N PRO A 353 -2.53 23.76 11.12
CA PRO A 353 -2.28 23.19 12.43
C PRO A 353 -1.27 22.03 12.24
N GLU A 354 -0.08 22.14 12.83
CA GLU A 354 1.08 21.23 12.63
C GLU A 354 0.82 19.76 13.02
N THR A 355 -0.39 19.36 13.40
CA THR A 355 -0.65 18.07 14.06
C THR A 355 -1.59 17.11 13.32
N GLU A 356 -2.21 17.50 12.19
CA GLU A 356 -3.32 16.69 11.62
C GLU A 356 -3.18 16.31 10.12
N CYS A 357 -2.24 16.90 9.38
CA CYS A 357 -1.91 16.46 8.01
C CYS A 357 -0.40 16.26 7.86
N THR A 358 0.02 15.07 7.46
CA THR A 358 1.38 14.82 6.95
C THR A 358 1.26 14.48 5.45
N CYS A 359 1.67 15.38 4.55
CA CYS A 359 2.33 14.83 3.35
C CYS A 359 3.48 13.97 3.88
N ALA A 360 3.83 12.84 3.25
CA ALA A 360 4.94 12.02 3.73
C ALA A 360 6.30 12.78 3.64
N SER A 361 6.51 13.73 4.56
CA SER A 361 7.69 14.48 5.01
C SER A 361 7.21 15.74 5.78
N PRO A 362 7.54 15.91 7.09
CA PRO A 362 7.01 17.00 7.93
C PRO A 362 7.64 18.39 7.77
N GLU A 363 8.43 18.65 6.73
CA GLU A 363 8.87 20.02 6.44
C GLU A 363 8.63 20.33 4.96
N TYR A 364 8.19 21.56 4.68
CA TYR A 364 8.01 22.21 3.37
C TYR A 364 6.63 22.16 2.72
N SER A 365 5.93 23.29 2.90
CA SER A 365 4.91 23.79 2.01
C SER A 365 5.43 24.01 0.59
N GLY A 366 4.82 23.33 -0.38
CA GLY A 366 4.75 23.76 -1.78
C GLY A 366 5.66 23.03 -2.76
N LYS A 367 5.22 21.86 -3.25
CA LYS A 367 5.02 21.57 -4.70
C LYS A 367 4.84 20.08 -5.08
N LEU A 368 5.09 19.11 -4.21
CA LEU A 368 5.12 17.69 -4.62
C LEU A 368 4.49 16.74 -3.60
N CYS A 369 3.22 16.97 -3.24
CA CYS A 369 2.46 15.98 -2.45
C CYS A 369 1.73 15.04 -3.42
N ASP A 370 2.25 13.82 -3.61
CA ASP A 370 1.58 12.76 -4.39
C ASP A 370 0.59 11.97 -3.52
N THR A 371 0.92 11.79 -2.24
CA THR A 371 0.04 11.15 -1.24
C THR A 371 -0.12 12.05 -0.02
N ILE A 372 -1.35 12.35 0.36
CA ILE A 372 -1.67 12.99 1.65
C ILE A 372 -1.89 11.87 2.66
N THR A 373 -1.22 11.92 3.82
CA THR A 373 -1.52 11.03 4.95
C THR A 373 -2.10 11.86 6.11
N GLY A 374 -3.13 11.34 6.78
CA GLY A 374 -3.94 12.10 7.72
C GLY A 374 -5.08 12.87 7.06
N ASP A 375 -5.80 13.63 7.87
CA ASP A 375 -7.07 14.24 7.48
C ASP A 375 -6.84 15.64 6.92
N PHE A 376 -7.20 15.85 5.66
CA PHE A 376 -7.15 17.15 4.99
C PHE A 376 -8.41 17.97 5.33
N PHE A 377 -8.24 19.10 6.01
CA PHE A 377 -9.33 20.05 6.31
C PHE A 377 -9.17 21.34 5.50
N CYS A 378 -10.14 21.66 4.67
CA CYS A 378 -10.26 22.98 4.05
C CYS A 378 -11.41 23.76 4.69
N MET A 379 -11.07 24.84 5.40
CA MET A 379 -12.02 25.59 6.24
C MET A 379 -12.13 27.09 5.89
N ASP A 380 -11.37 27.62 4.92
CA ASP A 380 -11.45 29.03 4.50
C ASP A 380 -11.02 29.23 3.02
N PHE A 381 -11.62 30.19 2.32
CA PHE A 381 -11.47 30.43 0.88
C PHE A 381 -10.04 30.81 0.49
N ALA A 382 -9.31 31.52 1.36
CA ALA A 382 -7.91 31.90 1.10
C ALA A 382 -6.98 30.67 0.98
N GLN A 383 -7.37 29.56 1.62
CA GLN A 383 -6.65 28.29 1.52
C GLN A 383 -6.91 27.64 0.16
N ALA A 384 -8.15 27.63 -0.35
CA ALA A 384 -8.49 26.93 -1.58
C ALA A 384 -7.71 27.41 -2.82
N GLU A 385 -7.58 28.73 -3.02
CA GLU A 385 -6.84 29.30 -4.16
C GLU A 385 -5.33 28.98 -4.10
N THR A 386 -4.75 28.99 -2.89
CA THR A 386 -3.34 28.67 -2.67
C THR A 386 -3.07 27.16 -2.72
N LEU A 387 -4.06 26.34 -2.36
CA LEU A 387 -3.95 24.87 -2.32
C LEU A 387 -3.97 24.23 -3.70
N ASN A 388 -4.68 24.79 -4.68
CA ASN A 388 -4.78 24.18 -6.03
C ASN A 388 -3.43 23.85 -6.67
N GLN A 389 -2.39 24.64 -6.41
CA GLN A 389 -1.03 24.34 -6.91
C GLN A 389 -0.41 23.11 -6.22
N THR A 390 -0.75 22.89 -4.95
CA THR A 390 -0.28 21.74 -4.16
C THR A 390 -1.10 20.49 -4.49
N LEU A 391 -2.40 20.64 -4.67
CA LEU A 391 -3.34 19.56 -4.99
C LEU A 391 -3.23 19.06 -6.43
N ALA A 392 -2.61 19.86 -7.31
CA ALA A 392 -2.43 19.55 -8.73
C ALA A 392 -1.68 18.23 -9.00
N ASN A 393 -0.99 17.67 -8.00
CA ASN A 393 -0.20 16.44 -8.14
C ASN A 393 -0.67 15.29 -7.22
N VAL A 394 -1.66 15.50 -6.36
CA VAL A 394 -2.10 14.49 -5.39
C VAL A 394 -2.82 13.36 -6.14
N ARG A 395 -2.38 12.12 -5.91
CA ARG A 395 -2.95 10.88 -6.47
C ARG A 395 -3.68 10.01 -5.46
N HIS A 396 -3.28 10.09 -4.20
CA HIS A 396 -3.82 9.24 -3.13
C HIS A 396 -3.99 10.03 -1.83
N VAL A 397 -5.03 9.71 -1.05
CA VAL A 397 -5.20 10.21 0.31
C VAL A 397 -5.42 9.05 1.28
N ILE A 398 -4.52 8.92 2.25
CA ILE A 398 -4.60 7.96 3.37
C ILE A 398 -5.13 8.73 4.58
N GLY A 399 -6.44 8.95 4.60
CA GLY A 399 -7.14 9.77 5.59
C GLY A 399 -8.41 10.37 5.01
N ASN A 400 -9.00 11.32 5.72
CA ASN A 400 -10.23 11.99 5.31
C ASN A 400 -9.94 13.29 4.53
N ILE A 401 -10.82 13.68 3.62
CA ILE A 401 -10.89 15.02 3.01
C ILE A 401 -12.16 15.68 3.53
N HIS A 402 -12.04 16.78 4.27
CA HIS A 402 -13.14 17.58 4.78
C HIS A 402 -13.20 18.93 4.08
N LEU A 403 -14.28 19.16 3.33
CA LEU A 403 -14.56 20.40 2.62
C LEU A 403 -15.79 21.07 3.23
N THR A 404 -15.62 22.29 3.74
CA THR A 404 -16.73 23.13 4.26
C THR A 404 -17.13 24.22 3.26
N ASP A 405 -18.33 24.76 3.40
CA ASP A 405 -18.81 25.92 2.63
C ASP A 405 -17.84 27.10 2.60
N THR A 406 -17.24 27.43 3.74
CA THR A 406 -16.26 28.51 3.86
C THR A 406 -15.04 28.34 2.94
N CYS A 407 -14.65 27.09 2.63
CA CYS A 407 -13.59 26.79 1.67
C CYS A 407 -14.03 27.00 0.21
N MET A 408 -15.29 26.69 -0.08
CA MET A 408 -15.80 26.58 -1.45
C MET A 408 -16.63 27.79 -1.90
N GLU A 409 -16.85 28.81 -1.05
CA GLU A 409 -17.74 29.94 -1.35
C GLU A 409 -17.35 30.71 -2.63
N MET A 410 -16.05 30.90 -2.89
CA MET A 410 -15.55 31.69 -4.03
C MET A 410 -14.46 31.00 -4.86
N SER A 411 -13.96 29.84 -4.44
CA SER A 411 -12.79 29.20 -5.05
C SER A 411 -13.07 27.75 -5.41
N PHE A 412 -12.71 27.39 -6.65
CA PHE A 412 -12.76 26.02 -7.14
C PHE A 412 -11.57 25.23 -6.57
N LEU A 413 -11.84 24.14 -5.85
CA LEU A 413 -10.79 23.24 -5.36
C LEU A 413 -10.68 22.04 -6.32
N ASN A 414 -9.48 21.81 -6.88
CA ASN A 414 -9.29 20.78 -7.90
C ASN A 414 -8.22 19.75 -7.54
N PHE A 415 -8.58 18.48 -7.62
CA PHE A 415 -7.71 17.32 -7.47
C PHE A 415 -7.63 16.54 -8.79
N PRO A 416 -6.89 17.05 -9.79
CA PRO A 416 -6.99 16.55 -11.17
C PRO A 416 -6.54 15.09 -11.34
N TYR A 417 -5.63 14.60 -10.50
CA TYR A 417 -5.06 13.25 -10.59
C TYR A 417 -5.36 12.36 -9.38
N LEU A 418 -6.20 12.81 -8.45
CA LEU A 418 -6.54 12.02 -7.27
C LEU A 418 -7.38 10.82 -7.71
N THR A 419 -6.88 9.62 -7.43
CA THR A 419 -7.46 8.34 -7.86
C THR A 419 -8.10 7.55 -6.72
N SER A 420 -7.62 7.70 -5.48
CA SER A 420 -8.20 7.03 -4.31
C SER A 420 -8.13 7.84 -3.02
N ILE A 421 -9.15 7.67 -2.18
CA ILE A 421 -9.18 8.15 -0.79
C ILE A 421 -9.48 6.94 0.12
N GLU A 422 -8.52 6.54 0.95
CA GLU A 422 -8.71 5.41 1.88
C GLU A 422 -9.66 5.75 3.03
N GLY A 423 -9.84 7.02 3.37
CA GLY A 423 -10.80 7.49 4.34
C GLY A 423 -12.06 8.09 3.70
N SER A 424 -12.57 9.15 4.31
CA SER A 424 -13.85 9.76 3.97
C SER A 424 -13.67 11.05 3.17
N LEU A 425 -14.41 11.21 2.08
CA LEU A 425 -14.66 12.50 1.43
C LEU A 425 -15.93 13.12 2.03
N ILE A 426 -15.76 14.14 2.86
CA ILE A 426 -16.82 14.85 3.58
C ILE A 426 -16.98 16.23 2.97
N VAL A 427 -18.16 16.50 2.42
CA VAL A 427 -18.52 17.81 1.85
C VAL A 427 -19.76 18.32 2.57
N ASN A 428 -19.59 19.37 3.37
CA ASN A 428 -20.66 19.96 4.17
C ASN A 428 -20.80 21.46 3.81
N SER A 429 -22.03 21.92 3.62
CA SER A 429 -22.34 23.36 3.51
C SER A 429 -23.50 23.72 4.43
N PHE A 430 -23.41 24.79 5.23
CA PHE A 430 -24.53 25.19 6.09
C PHE A 430 -25.53 26.11 5.36
N GLY A 431 -25.87 25.75 4.11
CA GLY A 431 -26.81 26.47 3.26
C GLY A 431 -26.21 27.66 2.49
N MET A 432 -24.88 27.79 2.48
CA MET A 432 -24.19 28.79 1.64
C MET A 432 -23.91 28.22 0.24
N PRO A 433 -24.05 29.01 -0.85
CA PRO A 433 -23.64 28.58 -2.18
C PRO A 433 -22.17 28.15 -2.18
N ILE A 434 -21.89 26.98 -2.73
CA ILE A 434 -20.53 26.49 -2.92
C ILE A 434 -20.17 26.43 -4.40
N VAL A 435 -18.90 26.66 -4.72
CA VAL A 435 -18.29 26.26 -6.00
C VAL A 435 -17.97 24.78 -5.89
N GLU A 436 -18.55 23.97 -6.76
CA GLU A 436 -18.37 22.51 -6.75
C GLU A 436 -16.87 22.15 -6.88
N PRO A 437 -16.33 21.26 -6.03
CA PRO A 437 -14.95 20.80 -6.15
C PRO A 437 -14.75 19.93 -7.40
N GLY A 438 -13.51 19.61 -7.78
CA GLY A 438 -13.20 18.80 -8.95
C GLY A 438 -12.39 17.55 -8.60
N PHE A 439 -12.96 16.37 -8.84
CA PHE A 439 -12.28 15.07 -8.69
C PHE A 439 -12.40 14.22 -9.98
N PRO A 440 -11.86 14.70 -11.11
CA PRO A 440 -12.12 14.11 -12.41
C PRO A 440 -11.55 12.69 -12.61
N SER A 441 -10.58 12.28 -11.79
CA SER A 441 -9.88 10.98 -11.91
C SER A 441 -10.14 10.05 -10.72
N LEU A 442 -11.02 10.42 -9.79
CA LEU A 442 -11.21 9.69 -8.52
C LEU A 442 -12.04 8.44 -8.76
N LYS A 443 -11.48 7.27 -8.42
CA LYS A 443 -12.06 5.96 -8.72
C LYS A 443 -12.58 5.20 -7.50
N SER A 444 -11.98 5.43 -6.33
CA SER A 444 -12.34 4.71 -5.11
C SER A 444 -12.28 5.59 -3.88
N VAL A 445 -13.26 5.46 -2.99
CA VAL A 445 -13.33 6.19 -1.71
C VAL A 445 -13.91 5.27 -0.64
N SER A 446 -13.40 5.25 0.58
CA SER A 446 -14.04 4.45 1.65
C SER A 446 -15.42 5.02 2.01
N THR A 447 -15.52 6.32 2.28
CA THR A 447 -16.82 6.93 2.59
C THR A 447 -17.00 8.26 1.85
N VAL A 448 -18.12 8.47 1.19
CA VAL A 448 -18.51 9.78 0.66
C VAL A 448 -19.68 10.28 1.49
N HIS A 449 -19.52 11.41 2.17
CA HIS A 449 -20.55 12.06 2.98
C HIS A 449 -20.82 13.47 2.46
N ILE A 450 -22.03 13.71 1.96
CA ILE A 450 -22.45 15.00 1.39
C ILE A 450 -23.61 15.53 2.22
N GLU A 451 -23.42 16.67 2.89
CA GLU A 451 -24.40 17.24 3.80
C GLU A 451 -24.73 18.71 3.48
N SER A 452 -26.03 19.03 3.40
CA SER A 452 -26.53 20.41 3.34
C SER A 452 -25.98 21.27 2.17
N VAL A 453 -25.52 20.63 1.10
CA VAL A 453 -25.00 21.27 -0.11
C VAL A 453 -26.14 21.83 -0.98
N PRO A 454 -26.16 23.13 -1.33
CA PRO A 454 -27.20 23.73 -2.17
C PRO A 454 -26.96 23.50 -3.68
N ALA A 455 -26.52 22.30 -4.05
CA ALA A 455 -26.27 21.92 -5.44
C ALA A 455 -27.43 21.08 -5.99
N THR A 456 -27.68 21.20 -7.30
CA THR A 456 -28.71 20.40 -7.99
C THR A 456 -28.21 19.04 -8.47
N SER A 457 -26.88 18.88 -8.60
CA SER A 457 -26.17 17.67 -9.01
C SER A 457 -24.85 17.50 -8.26
N ILE A 458 -24.20 16.35 -8.44
CA ILE A 458 -22.90 15.99 -7.85
C ILE A 458 -21.90 15.57 -8.94
N ASP A 459 -21.87 16.32 -10.05
CA ASP A 459 -21.12 15.98 -11.28
C ASP A 459 -19.59 16.03 -11.13
N TRP A 460 -19.11 16.24 -9.91
CA TRP A 460 -17.70 16.37 -9.54
C TRP A 460 -16.99 15.03 -9.24
N LEU A 461 -17.71 13.90 -9.32
CA LEU A 461 -17.19 12.54 -9.12
C LEU A 461 -17.33 11.62 -10.37
N PRO A 462 -17.00 12.09 -11.58
CA PRO A 462 -17.43 11.47 -12.84
C PRO A 462 -16.83 10.09 -13.12
N GLU A 463 -15.69 9.73 -12.50
CA GLU A 463 -15.00 8.45 -12.68
C GLU A 463 -15.06 7.55 -11.43
N LEU A 464 -15.91 7.87 -10.44
CA LEU A 464 -15.98 7.10 -9.20
C LEU A 464 -16.59 5.71 -9.48
N GLU A 465 -15.76 4.66 -9.42
CA GLU A 465 -16.13 3.28 -9.75
C GLU A 465 -16.63 2.51 -8.51
N THR A 466 -16.06 2.78 -7.34
CA THR A 466 -16.33 2.06 -6.08
C THR A 466 -16.39 3.02 -4.88
N VAL A 467 -17.29 2.74 -3.94
CA VAL A 467 -17.33 3.41 -2.63
C VAL A 467 -17.66 2.40 -1.54
N GLY A 468 -17.14 2.58 -0.33
CA GLY A 468 -17.60 1.83 0.84
C GLY A 468 -19.01 2.28 1.23
N SER A 469 -19.11 3.45 1.85
CA SER A 469 -20.38 4.07 2.25
C SER A 469 -20.65 5.39 1.51
N LEU A 470 -21.85 5.58 0.95
CA LEU A 470 -22.32 6.83 0.35
C LEU A 470 -23.48 7.38 1.17
N SER A 471 -23.25 8.49 1.88
CA SER A 471 -24.22 9.17 2.73
C SER A 471 -24.54 10.56 2.18
N ILE A 472 -25.82 10.82 1.90
CA ILE A 472 -26.31 12.08 1.36
C ILE A 472 -27.41 12.61 2.29
N GLN A 473 -27.16 13.71 2.98
CA GLN A 473 -28.00 14.19 4.06
C GLN A 473 -28.38 15.67 3.91
N ASN A 474 -29.63 16.04 4.19
CA ASN A 474 -30.08 17.44 4.28
C ASN A 474 -29.85 18.27 2.99
N ASN A 475 -29.78 17.64 1.81
CA ASN A 475 -29.52 18.35 0.54
C ASN A 475 -30.84 18.77 -0.12
N ASP A 476 -31.35 19.95 0.27
CA ASP A 476 -32.68 20.45 -0.12
C ASP A 476 -32.89 20.70 -1.62
N GLN A 477 -31.81 20.85 -2.40
CA GLN A 477 -31.88 21.15 -3.84
C GLN A 477 -31.40 20.01 -4.74
N LEU A 478 -30.80 18.96 -4.17
CA LEU A 478 -30.25 17.85 -4.94
C LEU A 478 -31.39 17.02 -5.53
N THR A 479 -31.43 16.88 -6.86
CA THR A 479 -32.56 16.24 -7.54
C THR A 479 -32.29 14.78 -7.93
N ASN A 480 -31.02 14.44 -8.16
CA ASN A 480 -30.54 13.14 -8.60
C ASN A 480 -29.02 12.99 -8.34
N LEU A 481 -28.42 11.88 -8.78
CA LEU A 481 -27.02 11.49 -8.57
C LEU A 481 -26.22 11.39 -9.87
N SER A 482 -26.56 12.14 -10.92
CA SER A 482 -26.01 12.00 -12.29
C SER A 482 -24.48 11.97 -12.38
N GLY A 483 -23.81 12.60 -11.42
CA GLY A 483 -22.35 12.62 -11.31
C GLY A 483 -21.69 11.30 -10.93
N LEU A 484 -22.47 10.29 -10.55
CA LEU A 484 -21.98 8.97 -10.12
C LEU A 484 -22.17 7.89 -11.18
N ALA A 485 -22.36 8.25 -12.45
CA ALA A 485 -22.67 7.31 -13.54
C ALA A 485 -21.63 6.17 -13.73
N ALA A 486 -20.40 6.34 -13.27
CA ALA A 486 -19.36 5.31 -13.30
C ALA A 486 -19.44 4.31 -12.13
N LEU A 487 -20.25 4.58 -11.11
CA LEU A 487 -20.30 3.80 -9.87
C LEU A 487 -20.90 2.43 -10.13
N THR A 488 -20.17 1.39 -9.73
CA THR A 488 -20.56 -0.01 -9.92
C THR A 488 -20.86 -0.72 -8.60
N THR A 489 -20.27 -0.26 -7.50
CA THR A 489 -20.33 -0.95 -6.21
C THR A 489 -20.38 0.05 -5.06
N ILE A 490 -21.32 -0.17 -4.13
CA ILE A 490 -21.40 0.47 -2.81
C ILE A 490 -21.26 -0.65 -1.78
N ASP A 491 -20.09 -0.82 -1.16
CA ASP A 491 -19.80 -2.04 -0.37
C ASP A 491 -20.56 -2.12 0.96
N GLU A 492 -20.78 -0.99 1.63
CA GLU A 492 -21.32 -0.92 2.99
C GLU A 492 -22.73 -0.34 3.03
N ALA A 493 -22.93 0.93 2.69
CA ALA A 493 -24.24 1.58 2.82
C ALA A 493 -24.47 2.70 1.81
N LEU A 494 -25.70 2.80 1.30
CA LEU A 494 -26.25 3.97 0.64
C LEU A 494 -27.30 4.60 1.55
N GLU A 495 -27.02 5.78 2.10
CA GLU A 495 -27.89 6.49 3.02
C GLU A 495 -28.38 7.80 2.39
N ILE A 496 -29.69 7.95 2.23
CA ILE A 496 -30.34 9.17 1.77
C ILE A 496 -31.23 9.69 2.90
N PHE A 497 -30.84 10.80 3.51
CA PHE A 497 -31.54 11.40 4.64
C PHE A 497 -31.98 12.82 4.30
N ALA A 498 -33.26 13.15 4.54
CA ALA A 498 -33.79 14.51 4.44
C ALA A 498 -33.40 15.23 3.11
N CYS A 499 -33.60 14.57 1.98
CA CYS A 499 -33.35 15.14 0.64
C CYS A 499 -34.68 15.39 -0.10
N PRO A 500 -35.44 16.44 0.27
CA PRO A 500 -36.84 16.62 -0.16
C PRO A 500 -37.01 16.94 -1.65
N ALA A 501 -35.98 17.39 -2.37
CA ALA A 501 -36.05 17.65 -3.82
C ALA A 501 -35.59 16.46 -4.67
N MET A 502 -35.00 15.43 -4.06
CA MET A 502 -34.50 14.26 -4.78
C MET A 502 -35.69 13.46 -5.32
N THR A 503 -35.69 13.19 -6.61
CA THR A 503 -36.81 12.53 -7.30
C THR A 503 -36.44 11.17 -7.89
N SER A 504 -35.14 10.95 -8.17
CA SER A 504 -34.63 9.69 -8.71
C SER A 504 -33.22 9.35 -8.23
N PHE A 505 -32.84 8.08 -8.40
CA PHE A 505 -31.46 7.59 -8.30
C PHE A 505 -30.67 7.71 -9.63
N THR A 506 -31.13 8.53 -10.58
CA THR A 506 -30.42 8.73 -11.86
C THR A 506 -28.94 9.04 -11.61
N GLY A 507 -28.05 8.35 -12.31
CA GLY A 507 -26.62 8.30 -12.04
C GLY A 507 -26.14 7.00 -11.38
N LEU A 508 -27.03 6.14 -10.87
CA LEU A 508 -26.66 4.83 -10.30
C LEU A 508 -26.95 3.64 -11.24
N GLU A 509 -27.10 3.88 -12.55
CA GLU A 509 -27.54 2.87 -13.53
C GLU A 509 -26.62 1.65 -13.66
N ASN A 510 -25.35 1.79 -13.27
CA ASN A 510 -24.33 0.74 -13.38
C ASN A 510 -24.03 0.04 -12.05
N VAL A 511 -24.70 0.43 -10.95
CA VAL A 511 -24.49 -0.18 -9.64
C VAL A 511 -25.05 -1.60 -9.64
N ALA A 512 -24.20 -2.59 -9.38
CA ALA A 512 -24.58 -4.00 -9.31
C ALA A 512 -24.80 -4.49 -7.87
N ARG A 513 -24.17 -3.82 -6.90
CA ARG A 513 -24.21 -4.22 -5.49
C ARG A 513 -24.22 -3.02 -4.57
N ILE A 514 -25.11 -3.07 -3.59
CA ILE A 514 -25.17 -2.13 -2.46
C ILE A 514 -25.12 -2.98 -1.19
N GLY A 515 -24.44 -2.52 -0.14
CA GLY A 515 -24.57 -3.16 1.17
C GLY A 515 -25.99 -2.96 1.73
N SER A 516 -26.21 -1.93 2.54
CA SER A 516 -27.56 -1.53 2.98
C SER A 516 -28.06 -0.27 2.26
N LEU A 517 -29.35 -0.20 1.96
CA LEU A 517 -30.03 0.99 1.44
C LEU A 517 -30.92 1.61 2.52
N SER A 518 -30.67 2.84 2.92
CA SER A 518 -31.46 3.58 3.91
C SER A 518 -32.02 4.87 3.32
N ILE A 519 -33.34 5.05 3.36
CA ILE A 519 -34.04 6.23 2.83
C ILE A 519 -34.95 6.81 3.91
N VAL A 520 -34.61 8.00 4.38
CA VAL A 520 -35.31 8.66 5.48
C VAL A 520 -35.67 10.09 5.08
N SER A 521 -36.89 10.53 5.41
CA SER A 521 -37.36 11.91 5.21
C SER A 521 -37.17 12.47 3.79
N SER A 522 -37.26 11.63 2.75
CA SER A 522 -36.97 11.98 1.35
C SER A 522 -38.20 11.77 0.46
N ASN A 523 -39.27 12.49 0.80
CA ASN A 523 -40.63 12.26 0.32
C ASN A 523 -40.82 12.33 -1.21
N SER A 524 -40.00 13.09 -1.94
CA SER A 524 -40.16 13.26 -3.40
C SER A 524 -39.51 12.14 -4.23
N LEU A 525 -38.75 11.26 -3.60
CA LEU A 525 -38.03 10.18 -4.27
C LEU A 525 -39.02 9.09 -4.68
N THR A 526 -39.35 9.07 -5.97
CA THR A 526 -40.41 8.22 -6.54
C THR A 526 -39.93 7.39 -7.73
N ASN A 527 -38.80 7.76 -8.35
CA ASN A 527 -38.27 7.07 -9.51
C ASN A 527 -36.99 6.28 -9.18
N PHE A 528 -37.14 4.95 -9.14
CA PHE A 528 -36.08 4.00 -8.81
C PHE A 528 -35.49 3.31 -10.05
N SER A 529 -35.85 3.74 -11.26
CA SER A 529 -35.49 3.05 -12.50
C SER A 529 -33.98 2.91 -12.71
N ALA A 530 -33.18 3.77 -12.09
CA ALA A 530 -31.72 3.68 -12.15
C ALA A 530 -31.18 2.43 -11.43
N LEU A 531 -31.91 1.84 -10.49
CA LEU A 531 -31.54 0.55 -9.89
C LEU A 531 -32.01 -0.65 -10.73
N ASN A 532 -32.63 -0.42 -11.90
CA ASN A 532 -33.09 -1.46 -12.81
C ASN A 532 -32.03 -1.78 -13.88
N GLY A 533 -30.83 -2.16 -13.45
CA GLY A 533 -29.71 -2.51 -14.33
C GLY A 533 -29.95 -3.80 -15.14
N ALA A 534 -28.93 -4.24 -15.88
CA ALA A 534 -29.01 -5.52 -16.62
C ALA A 534 -29.17 -6.75 -15.70
N GLU A 535 -28.73 -6.61 -14.45
CA GLU A 535 -28.88 -7.59 -13.37
C GLU A 535 -29.53 -6.87 -12.17
N PRO A 536 -30.31 -7.58 -11.32
CA PRO A 536 -30.82 -7.02 -10.07
C PRO A 536 -29.69 -6.49 -9.18
N VAL A 537 -29.92 -5.37 -8.51
CA VAL A 537 -28.98 -4.88 -7.50
C VAL A 537 -29.02 -5.80 -6.30
N LEU A 538 -27.88 -6.36 -5.90
CA LEU A 538 -27.80 -7.19 -4.70
C LEU A 538 -27.65 -6.30 -3.45
N LEU A 539 -28.57 -6.42 -2.48
CA LEU A 539 -28.48 -5.85 -1.13
C LEU A 539 -27.90 -6.86 -0.14
N LEU A 540 -26.94 -6.41 0.67
CA LEU A 540 -26.32 -7.21 1.73
C LEU A 540 -26.79 -6.75 3.12
N GLY A 541 -27.15 -7.70 4.00
CA GLY A 541 -27.35 -7.40 5.42
C GLY A 541 -26.00 -7.18 6.11
N GLN A 542 -25.80 -6.03 6.75
CA GLN A 542 -24.54 -5.65 7.40
C GLN A 542 -24.81 -5.02 8.78
N ASN A 543 -23.93 -5.27 9.76
CA ASN A 543 -23.78 -4.49 10.99
C ASN A 543 -25.05 -4.19 11.82
N SER A 544 -25.98 -5.15 11.92
CA SER A 544 -27.27 -5.00 12.64
C SER A 544 -28.22 -3.95 12.04
N ALA A 545 -27.90 -3.40 10.87
CA ALA A 545 -28.80 -2.56 10.10
C ALA A 545 -29.58 -3.41 9.09
N PRO A 546 -30.83 -3.05 8.79
CA PRO A 546 -31.56 -3.67 7.69
C PRO A 546 -30.88 -3.37 6.36
N ALA A 547 -30.84 -4.37 5.47
CA ALA A 547 -30.42 -4.21 4.08
C ALA A 547 -31.28 -3.19 3.34
N LEU A 548 -32.54 -3.01 3.74
CA LEU A 548 -33.41 -1.96 3.23
C LEU A 548 -34.14 -1.28 4.38
N SER A 549 -33.93 0.02 4.56
CA SER A 549 -34.60 0.87 5.56
C SER A 549 -35.35 2.02 4.89
N ILE A 550 -36.63 2.20 5.19
CA ILE A 550 -37.44 3.32 4.69
C ILE A 550 -38.29 3.88 5.84
N ASP A 551 -38.34 5.21 6.07
CA ASP A 551 -39.11 5.79 7.20
C ASP A 551 -40.06 6.97 6.82
N ALA A 552 -39.86 7.65 5.69
CA ALA A 552 -40.75 8.75 5.28
C ALA A 552 -40.66 9.00 3.77
N CYS A 553 -41.47 8.27 3.01
CA CYS A 553 -41.71 8.46 1.58
C CYS A 553 -43.15 8.94 1.35
N ALA A 554 -43.39 9.79 0.35
CA ALA A 554 -44.75 10.22 0.01
C ALA A 554 -45.60 9.11 -0.62
N ASP A 555 -44.95 8.13 -1.26
CA ASP A 555 -45.58 6.97 -1.90
C ASP A 555 -44.67 5.73 -1.73
N CYS A 556 -44.61 5.24 -0.49
CA CYS A 556 -43.78 4.11 -0.13
C CYS A 556 -44.21 2.81 -0.85
N GLU A 557 -45.49 2.71 -1.19
CA GLU A 557 -46.08 1.62 -1.97
C GLU A 557 -45.47 1.54 -3.38
N ALA A 558 -45.46 2.64 -4.12
CA ALA A 558 -44.82 2.69 -5.44
C ALA A 558 -43.32 2.42 -5.38
N LEU A 559 -42.65 2.93 -4.35
CA LEU A 559 -41.23 2.69 -4.06
C LEU A 559 -40.95 1.18 -3.86
N TRP A 560 -41.72 0.52 -3.01
CA TRP A 560 -41.55 -0.91 -2.73
C TRP A 560 -41.83 -1.78 -3.96
N SER A 561 -42.92 -1.50 -4.69
CA SER A 561 -43.26 -2.22 -5.92
C SER A 561 -42.15 -2.14 -6.96
N HIS A 562 -41.42 -1.02 -7.04
CA HIS A 562 -40.29 -0.88 -7.94
C HIS A 562 -39.01 -1.55 -7.41
N LEU A 563 -38.73 -1.47 -6.10
CA LEU A 563 -37.53 -2.10 -5.54
C LEU A 563 -37.59 -3.62 -5.60
N VAL A 564 -38.72 -4.24 -5.28
CA VAL A 564 -38.86 -5.72 -5.28
C VAL A 564 -38.63 -6.33 -6.68
N GLU A 565 -38.90 -5.58 -7.75
CA GLU A 565 -38.64 -6.02 -9.12
C GLU A 565 -37.19 -5.82 -9.59
N THR A 566 -36.43 -4.97 -8.88
CA THR A 566 -35.12 -4.48 -9.34
C THR A 566 -33.97 -4.83 -8.40
N VAL A 567 -34.29 -5.36 -7.22
CA VAL A 567 -33.35 -5.61 -6.14
C VAL A 567 -33.49 -7.03 -5.61
N GLU A 568 -32.36 -7.71 -5.43
CA GLU A 568 -32.26 -8.99 -4.74
C GLU A 568 -31.74 -8.76 -3.31
N ILE A 569 -32.42 -9.32 -2.31
CA ILE A 569 -32.01 -9.25 -0.91
C ILE A 569 -31.28 -10.54 -0.55
N ALA A 570 -30.06 -10.44 -0.03
CA ALA A 570 -29.28 -11.59 0.38
C ALA A 570 -29.92 -12.34 1.56
N ASP A 571 -29.76 -13.66 1.60
CA ASP A 571 -30.25 -14.50 2.70
C ASP A 571 -29.70 -14.03 4.06
N GLY A 572 -30.57 -13.96 5.07
CA GLY A 572 -30.27 -13.43 6.40
C GLY A 572 -30.27 -11.90 6.54
N ALA A 573 -30.44 -11.14 5.46
CA ALA A 573 -30.58 -9.69 5.55
C ALA A 573 -32.00 -9.27 6.01
N SER A 574 -32.13 -8.14 6.72
CA SER A 574 -33.42 -7.65 7.20
C SER A 574 -33.96 -6.46 6.39
N VAL A 575 -35.29 -6.32 6.37
CA VAL A 575 -35.99 -5.18 5.78
C VAL A 575 -36.72 -4.43 6.89
N SER A 576 -36.62 -3.09 6.88
CA SER A 576 -37.34 -2.17 7.75
C SER A 576 -38.10 -1.15 6.91
N VAL A 577 -39.43 -1.19 6.91
CA VAL A 577 -40.25 -0.24 6.14
C VAL A 577 -41.49 0.21 6.93
N PRO A 578 -42.13 1.34 6.57
CA PRO A 578 -43.33 1.80 7.24
C PRO A 578 -44.53 0.90 6.93
N TRP A 579 -45.47 0.80 7.86
CA TRP A 579 -46.66 -0.06 7.75
C TRP A 579 -47.44 0.04 6.42
N SER A 580 -47.66 1.24 5.90
CA SER A 580 -48.37 1.45 4.61
C SER A 580 -47.71 0.67 3.46
N THR A 581 -46.39 0.54 3.52
CA THR A 581 -45.56 -0.16 2.55
C THR A 581 -45.66 -1.67 2.70
N CYS A 582 -45.76 -2.13 3.96
CA CYS A 582 -45.95 -3.52 4.31
C CYS A 582 -47.30 -4.06 3.79
N GLY A 583 -48.39 -3.28 3.90
CA GLY A 583 -49.75 -3.77 3.64
C GLY A 583 -50.21 -3.89 2.17
N GLY A 584 -49.45 -3.42 1.18
CA GLY A 584 -49.97 -3.18 -0.18
C GLY A 584 -49.54 -4.11 -1.31
N PHE A 585 -48.40 -4.81 -1.23
CA PHE A 585 -47.81 -5.50 -2.39
C PHE A 585 -47.12 -6.82 -2.06
N GLY A 586 -47.19 -7.76 -3.00
CA GLY A 586 -46.76 -9.14 -2.81
C GLY A 586 -45.25 -9.39 -2.87
N THR A 587 -44.90 -10.53 -2.29
CA THR A 587 -43.59 -11.20 -2.23
C THR A 587 -42.45 -10.29 -1.79
N VAL A 588 -42.15 -10.30 -0.50
CA VAL A 588 -40.87 -9.79 0.00
C VAL A 588 -39.76 -10.75 -0.50
N PRO A 589 -38.63 -10.26 -1.01
CA PRO A 589 -37.50 -11.12 -1.34
C PRO A 589 -37.03 -11.93 -0.13
N ALA A 590 -36.28 -13.02 -0.36
CA ALA A 590 -35.85 -13.90 0.73
C ALA A 590 -35.04 -13.13 1.80
N GLY A 591 -35.43 -13.25 3.08
CA GLY A 591 -34.78 -12.50 4.17
C GLY A 591 -35.60 -12.41 5.46
N SER A 592 -35.24 -11.44 6.30
CA SER A 592 -35.90 -11.13 7.57
C SER A 592 -36.78 -9.88 7.46
N LEU A 593 -37.95 -9.85 8.12
CA LEU A 593 -38.88 -8.71 8.03
C LEU A 593 -39.07 -7.98 9.38
N SER A 594 -39.01 -6.65 9.32
CA SER A 594 -39.38 -5.69 10.36
C SER A 594 -40.26 -4.58 9.75
N CYS A 595 -41.43 -4.31 10.31
CA CYS A 595 -42.29 -3.17 9.95
C CYS A 595 -42.39 -2.22 11.16
N ALA A 596 -42.34 -0.91 10.93
CA ALA A 596 -42.58 0.11 11.96
C ALA A 596 -43.84 0.93 11.62
N CYS A 597 -44.71 1.25 12.60
CA CYS A 597 -45.79 2.20 12.36
C CYS A 597 -45.31 3.63 12.59
N ASN A 598 -45.48 4.50 11.58
CA ASN A 598 -45.17 5.91 11.76
C ASN A 598 -46.24 6.57 12.67
N PRO A 599 -45.85 7.23 13.78
CA PRO A 599 -46.78 7.83 14.75
C PRO A 599 -47.59 9.03 14.23
N GLY A 600 -47.42 9.43 12.96
CA GLY A 600 -48.13 10.56 12.32
C GLY A 600 -49.51 10.25 11.72
N TYR A 601 -49.94 8.99 11.64
CA TYR A 601 -51.23 8.60 11.04
C TYR A 601 -52.28 8.25 12.11
N THR A 602 -53.47 8.84 12.00
CA THR A 602 -54.58 8.73 12.97
C THR A 602 -55.71 7.82 12.51
N ASP A 603 -55.53 7.08 11.42
CA ASP A 603 -56.51 6.06 11.04
C ASP A 603 -56.37 4.84 11.96
N TYR A 604 -57.53 4.26 12.28
CA TYR A 604 -57.82 3.19 13.26
C TYR A 604 -56.98 1.89 13.13
N MET A 605 -55.90 1.87 12.35
CA MET A 605 -55.05 0.72 12.05
C MET A 605 -53.75 0.63 12.87
N CYS A 606 -53.34 1.70 13.58
CA CYS A 606 -52.05 1.76 14.30
C CYS A 606 -52.18 1.98 15.83
N THR A 607 -53.21 1.44 16.48
CA THR A 607 -53.32 1.51 17.95
C THR A 607 -53.20 0.13 18.60
N GLY A 608 -52.00 -0.46 18.50
CA GLY A 608 -51.49 -1.47 19.45
C GLY A 608 -50.62 -0.79 20.50
N TYR A 609 -50.36 -1.45 21.63
CA TYR A 609 -49.85 -0.84 22.88
C TYR A 609 -48.47 -0.15 22.76
N ASN A 610 -47.74 -0.28 21.65
CA ASN A 610 -46.46 0.42 21.38
C ASN A 610 -46.18 0.82 19.92
N GLY A 611 -47.07 0.58 18.95
CA GLY A 611 -46.88 1.03 17.55
C GLY A 611 -46.00 0.15 16.64
N ASP A 612 -45.55 -1.03 17.07
CA ASP A 612 -44.69 -1.92 16.26
C ASP A 612 -45.35 -3.25 15.82
N ASP A 613 -46.64 -3.43 16.12
CA ASP A 613 -47.33 -4.73 15.96
C ASP A 613 -48.01 -4.89 14.58
N LEU A 614 -47.75 -6.01 13.90
CA LEU A 614 -48.43 -6.43 12.66
C LEU A 614 -49.75 -7.12 13.02
N ILE A 615 -50.89 -6.47 12.82
CA ILE A 615 -52.20 -6.98 13.26
C ILE A 615 -53.00 -7.60 12.10
N CYS A 616 -53.27 -8.89 12.16
CA CYS A 616 -54.08 -9.67 11.23
C CYS A 616 -55.59 -9.52 11.50
N ASN A 617 -56.07 -8.27 11.43
CA ASN A 617 -57.49 -7.87 11.52
C ASN A 617 -57.73 -6.59 10.72
N VAL A 618 -56.74 -5.71 10.74
CA VAL A 618 -56.69 -4.50 9.91
C VAL A 618 -56.22 -4.81 8.47
N SER A 619 -55.61 -5.99 8.25
CA SER A 619 -55.17 -6.53 6.95
C SER A 619 -55.86 -7.86 6.62
N THR A 620 -55.92 -8.28 5.36
CA THR A 620 -56.43 -9.62 5.00
C THR A 620 -55.33 -10.69 5.14
N ALA A 621 -55.69 -11.96 5.40
CA ALA A 621 -54.73 -13.07 5.40
C ALA A 621 -53.96 -13.19 4.08
N SER A 622 -54.59 -12.80 2.96
CA SER A 622 -53.95 -12.80 1.65
C SER A 622 -52.81 -11.80 1.58
N ASP A 623 -52.98 -10.62 2.19
CA ASP A 623 -51.97 -9.56 2.18
C ASP A 623 -50.78 -9.96 3.05
N ILE A 624 -51.03 -10.41 4.28
CA ILE A 624 -49.97 -10.86 5.20
C ILE A 624 -49.25 -12.10 4.63
N LYS A 625 -49.96 -13.02 3.98
CA LYS A 625 -49.33 -14.17 3.31
C LYS A 625 -48.44 -13.74 2.14
N ALA A 626 -48.88 -12.75 1.37
CA ALA A 626 -48.08 -12.21 0.29
C ALA A 626 -46.83 -11.49 0.81
N MET A 627 -46.92 -10.81 1.96
CA MET A 627 -45.79 -10.20 2.65
C MET A 627 -44.78 -11.23 3.15
N LEU A 628 -45.27 -12.32 3.75
CA LEU A 628 -44.38 -13.32 4.36
C LEU A 628 -43.77 -14.28 3.33
N ALA A 629 -44.26 -14.30 2.09
CA ALA A 629 -43.74 -15.15 1.04
C ALA A 629 -42.23 -14.90 0.81
N GLY A 630 -41.39 -15.89 1.14
CA GLY A 630 -39.92 -15.80 1.04
C GLY A 630 -39.22 -15.40 2.34
N VAL A 631 -39.94 -14.83 3.32
CA VAL A 631 -39.40 -14.43 4.62
C VAL A 631 -39.12 -15.65 5.48
N THR A 632 -37.89 -15.77 6.00
CA THR A 632 -37.46 -16.88 6.86
C THR A 632 -37.43 -16.51 8.35
N HIS A 633 -37.28 -15.21 8.68
CA HIS A 633 -37.24 -14.70 10.04
C HIS A 633 -38.15 -13.48 10.20
N LEU A 634 -39.03 -13.50 11.20
CA LEU A 634 -39.94 -12.39 11.49
C LEU A 634 -39.54 -11.74 12.81
N TYR A 635 -39.08 -10.49 12.77
CA TYR A 635 -38.66 -9.77 13.98
C TYR A 635 -39.74 -8.83 14.54
N SER A 636 -40.70 -8.43 13.71
CA SER A 636 -41.89 -7.70 14.18
C SER A 636 -42.88 -8.64 14.88
N PRO A 637 -43.52 -8.19 15.98
CA PRO A 637 -44.69 -8.84 16.53
C PRO A 637 -45.78 -9.07 15.49
N LEU A 638 -46.31 -10.29 15.39
CA LEU A 638 -47.52 -10.59 14.61
C LEU A 638 -48.67 -10.93 15.56
N VAL A 639 -49.71 -10.11 15.53
CA VAL A 639 -50.97 -10.30 16.25
C VAL A 639 -51.99 -10.94 15.32
N LEU A 640 -52.49 -12.11 15.70
CA LEU A 640 -53.50 -12.87 14.98
C LEU A 640 -54.86 -12.70 15.67
N LEU A 641 -55.88 -12.25 14.94
CA LEU A 641 -57.23 -11.98 15.45
C LEU A 641 -58.33 -12.74 14.67
N LEU A 642 -59.56 -12.66 15.20
CA LEU A 642 -60.79 -13.38 14.83
C LEU A 642 -61.11 -13.48 13.33
N TYR A 643 -60.66 -12.50 12.53
CA TYR A 643 -60.83 -12.48 11.09
C TYR A 643 -59.59 -11.93 10.40
N CYS A 644 -58.64 -12.79 10.09
CA CYS A 644 -57.65 -12.51 9.05
C CYS A 644 -58.31 -12.46 7.64
N GLY A 645 -59.38 -11.68 7.42
CA GLY A 645 -60.11 -11.53 6.16
C GLY A 645 -60.90 -12.76 5.67
N ALA A 646 -61.63 -12.60 4.56
CA ALA A 646 -62.48 -13.64 3.95
C ALA A 646 -61.71 -14.78 3.24
N GLY A 647 -60.39 -14.79 3.34
CA GLY A 647 -59.53 -15.89 2.91
C GLY A 647 -59.03 -16.63 4.14
N SER A 648 -59.12 -17.96 4.14
CA SER A 648 -58.54 -18.79 5.21
C SER A 648 -57.10 -18.35 5.49
N SER A 649 -56.74 -18.17 6.77
CA SER A 649 -55.42 -17.93 7.37
C SER A 649 -54.36 -19.02 7.04
N TYR A 650 -54.63 -19.83 6.02
CA TYR A 650 -53.93 -21.05 5.73
C TYR A 650 -52.52 -20.78 5.21
N GLY A 651 -51.55 -21.30 5.95
CA GLY A 651 -50.15 -21.22 5.58
C GLY A 651 -49.57 -19.81 5.60
N LEU A 652 -50.03 -18.98 6.54
CA LEU A 652 -49.53 -17.62 6.74
C LEU A 652 -48.03 -17.60 7.05
N LEU A 653 -47.55 -18.58 7.83
CA LEU A 653 -46.18 -18.67 8.35
C LEU A 653 -45.36 -19.78 7.67
N ASP A 654 -45.82 -20.34 6.55
CA ASP A 654 -45.20 -21.54 5.92
C ASP A 654 -43.74 -21.34 5.49
N THR A 655 -43.30 -20.10 5.25
CA THR A 655 -41.91 -19.75 4.90
C THR A 655 -41.07 -19.34 6.12
N VAL A 656 -41.72 -19.05 7.25
CA VAL A 656 -41.09 -18.49 8.44
C VAL A 656 -40.53 -19.62 9.30
N THR A 657 -39.23 -19.58 9.56
CA THR A 657 -38.52 -20.54 10.43
C THR A 657 -38.33 -20.02 11.85
N TYR A 658 -38.33 -18.70 12.02
CA TYR A 658 -38.21 -18.02 13.31
C TYR A 658 -39.17 -16.82 13.40
N ALA A 659 -39.87 -16.66 14.53
CA ALA A 659 -40.67 -15.47 14.84
C ALA A 659 -40.34 -14.91 16.23
N ALA A 660 -39.93 -13.64 16.30
CA ALA A 660 -39.51 -12.98 17.54
C ALA A 660 -40.68 -12.71 18.50
N ALA A 661 -41.87 -12.39 17.97
CA ALA A 661 -43.07 -12.35 18.79
C ALA A 661 -44.34 -12.72 18.02
N LEU A 662 -45.17 -13.57 18.63
CA LEU A 662 -46.50 -13.94 18.14
C LEU A 662 -47.54 -13.69 19.23
N TYR A 663 -48.61 -12.98 18.88
CA TYR A 663 -49.73 -12.71 19.77
C TYR A 663 -50.98 -13.33 19.16
N PHE A 664 -51.67 -14.12 19.98
CA PHE A 664 -52.95 -14.74 19.64
C PHE A 664 -54.00 -14.11 20.54
N GLU A 665 -54.89 -13.31 19.96
CA GLU A 665 -56.01 -12.65 20.64
C GLU A 665 -57.33 -12.96 19.94
N ASP A 666 -58.44 -12.98 20.69
CA ASP A 666 -59.78 -13.26 20.19
C ASP A 666 -59.95 -14.67 19.54
N ALA A 667 -61.16 -14.99 19.05
CA ALA A 667 -61.50 -16.29 18.47
C ALA A 667 -60.79 -16.62 17.13
N ILE A 668 -59.52 -16.98 17.20
CA ILE A 668 -58.67 -17.28 16.05
C ILE A 668 -59.08 -18.59 15.35
N ASP A 669 -59.33 -18.52 14.04
CA ASP A 669 -59.40 -19.66 13.13
C ASP A 669 -58.10 -19.72 12.30
N TYR A 670 -56.98 -20.04 12.95
CA TYR A 670 -55.67 -20.21 12.30
C TYR A 670 -55.45 -21.67 11.90
N GLN A 671 -55.11 -21.91 10.63
CA GLN A 671 -54.83 -23.25 10.11
C GLN A 671 -53.51 -23.27 9.33
N GLY A 672 -52.36 -23.45 9.97
CA GLY A 672 -51.05 -23.43 9.31
C GLY A 672 -49.93 -23.98 10.19
N GLN A 673 -48.70 -24.02 9.67
CA GLN A 673 -47.53 -24.41 10.47
C GLN A 673 -47.04 -23.23 11.31
N ILE A 674 -46.86 -23.45 12.62
CA ILE A 674 -46.16 -22.50 13.50
C ILE A 674 -44.64 -22.69 13.31
N PRO A 675 -43.84 -21.61 13.19
CA PRO A 675 -42.39 -21.67 13.09
C PRO A 675 -41.76 -22.45 14.24
N ALA A 676 -40.70 -23.21 13.96
CA ALA A 676 -40.02 -24.02 14.97
C ALA A 676 -39.23 -23.18 15.98
N GLY A 677 -38.71 -22.01 15.57
CA GLY A 677 -38.06 -21.04 16.45
C GLY A 677 -39.03 -19.93 16.86
N LEU A 678 -39.28 -19.78 18.15
CA LEU A 678 -40.18 -18.76 18.67
C LEU A 678 -39.52 -17.96 19.80
N GLY A 679 -39.65 -16.65 19.71
CA GLY A 679 -39.32 -15.72 20.79
C GLY A 679 -40.45 -15.64 21.82
N TYR A 680 -41.11 -14.48 21.89
CA TYR A 680 -42.23 -14.22 22.78
C TYR A 680 -43.57 -14.67 22.17
N VAL A 681 -44.32 -15.52 22.86
CA VAL A 681 -45.65 -15.97 22.46
C VAL A 681 -46.63 -15.60 23.55
N SER A 682 -47.69 -14.87 23.20
CA SER A 682 -48.79 -14.56 24.11
C SER A 682 -50.11 -15.04 23.52
N ILE A 683 -50.90 -15.77 24.30
CA ILE A 683 -52.16 -16.36 23.89
C ILE A 683 -53.22 -15.97 24.91
N PHE A 684 -54.13 -15.09 24.52
CA PHE A 684 -55.13 -14.57 25.44
C PHE A 684 -56.51 -14.38 24.83
N GLU A 685 -57.56 -14.67 25.60
CA GLU A 685 -58.95 -14.51 25.18
C GLU A 685 -59.32 -15.25 23.87
N THR A 686 -58.66 -16.38 23.59
CA THR A 686 -58.85 -17.15 22.34
C THR A 686 -59.94 -18.24 22.43
N GLN A 687 -60.34 -18.77 21.26
CA GLN A 687 -61.21 -19.96 21.14
C GLN A 687 -60.42 -21.27 20.99
N LEU A 688 -59.10 -21.26 21.17
CA LEU A 688 -58.28 -22.46 21.09
C LEU A 688 -58.65 -23.44 22.21
N SER A 689 -58.94 -24.71 21.84
CA SER A 689 -59.20 -25.78 22.81
C SER A 689 -57.93 -26.49 23.30
N ASP A 690 -56.87 -26.42 22.50
CA ASP A 690 -55.57 -27.06 22.66
C ASP A 690 -54.48 -26.25 21.94
N MET A 691 -53.24 -26.75 21.99
CA MET A 691 -52.04 -26.15 21.43
C MET A 691 -51.56 -26.91 20.18
N SER A 692 -52.42 -27.64 19.47
CA SER A 692 -52.04 -28.51 18.35
C SER A 692 -51.25 -27.81 17.23
N LEU A 693 -51.41 -26.49 17.10
CA LEU A 693 -50.66 -25.64 16.19
C LEU A 693 -49.14 -25.63 16.47
N PHE A 694 -48.72 -25.89 17.71
CA PHE A 694 -47.33 -25.79 18.18
C PHE A 694 -46.56 -27.12 18.16
N GLY A 695 -47.10 -28.19 17.58
CA GLY A 695 -46.55 -29.56 17.65
C GLY A 695 -45.10 -29.75 17.19
N ALA A 696 -44.56 -28.85 16.36
CA ALA A 696 -43.17 -28.89 15.87
C ALA A 696 -42.19 -28.06 16.72
N VAL A 697 -42.67 -27.33 17.72
CA VAL A 697 -41.88 -26.38 18.49
C VAL A 697 -41.11 -27.10 19.59
N THR A 698 -39.79 -26.91 19.61
CA THR A 698 -38.88 -27.50 20.61
C THR A 698 -38.33 -26.47 21.61
N HIS A 699 -38.38 -25.18 21.24
CA HIS A 699 -37.88 -24.06 22.04
C HIS A 699 -38.78 -22.82 21.89
N ILE A 700 -39.06 -22.14 23.01
CA ILE A 700 -39.76 -20.84 23.05
C ILE A 700 -39.08 -19.91 24.07
N ASP A 701 -38.68 -18.69 23.69
CA ASP A 701 -38.05 -17.77 24.66
C ASP A 701 -39.01 -17.33 25.76
N SER A 702 -40.29 -17.10 25.46
CA SER A 702 -41.29 -16.80 26.49
C SER A 702 -42.68 -17.20 26.01
N LEU A 703 -43.43 -17.92 26.84
CA LEU A 703 -44.80 -18.34 26.56
C LEU A 703 -45.74 -17.84 27.67
N GLU A 704 -46.68 -16.99 27.31
CA GLU A 704 -47.79 -16.56 28.16
C GLU A 704 -49.12 -17.10 27.61
N ILE A 705 -49.88 -17.81 28.43
CA ILE A 705 -51.22 -18.32 28.11
C ILE A 705 -52.18 -17.87 29.20
N ASN A 706 -53.10 -16.98 28.88
CA ASN A 706 -53.97 -16.40 29.89
C ASN A 706 -55.40 -16.10 29.46
N SER A 707 -56.34 -16.19 30.40
CA SER A 707 -57.73 -15.78 30.17
C SER A 707 -58.41 -16.52 28.99
N ASN A 708 -58.00 -17.75 28.67
CA ASN A 708 -58.63 -18.55 27.61
C ASN A 708 -59.76 -19.41 28.18
N GLU A 709 -61.01 -19.05 27.87
CA GLU A 709 -62.21 -19.73 28.41
C GLU A 709 -62.51 -21.10 27.77
N TYR A 710 -61.89 -21.43 26.63
CA TYR A 710 -62.14 -22.66 25.88
C TYR A 710 -60.99 -23.67 25.92
N MET A 711 -59.82 -23.26 26.41
CA MET A 711 -58.63 -24.09 26.42
C MET A 711 -58.77 -25.18 27.48
N THR A 712 -58.80 -26.44 27.05
CA THR A 712 -59.04 -27.59 27.93
C THR A 712 -57.79 -28.39 28.25
N THR A 713 -56.79 -28.31 27.35
CA THR A 713 -55.50 -28.97 27.46
C THR A 713 -54.40 -28.13 26.81
N LEU A 714 -53.14 -28.47 27.09
CA LEU A 714 -51.96 -27.95 26.39
C LEU A 714 -51.42 -28.92 25.32
N ASP A 715 -52.18 -29.95 24.95
CA ASP A 715 -51.82 -30.92 23.91
C ASP A 715 -51.38 -30.19 22.62
N GLY A 716 -50.29 -30.64 22.02
CA GLY A 716 -49.55 -29.94 20.98
C GLY A 716 -48.22 -29.32 21.45
N LEU A 717 -47.96 -29.26 22.76
CA LEU A 717 -46.65 -28.85 23.31
C LEU A 717 -45.74 -30.03 23.69
N GLU A 718 -46.05 -31.25 23.25
CA GLU A 718 -45.30 -32.46 23.65
C GLU A 718 -43.85 -32.49 23.14
N SER A 719 -43.53 -31.68 22.14
CA SER A 719 -42.17 -31.54 21.60
C SER A 719 -41.36 -30.45 22.30
N LEU A 720 -41.96 -29.66 23.20
CA LEU A 720 -41.31 -28.52 23.84
C LEU A 720 -40.29 -29.00 24.88
N GLU A 721 -39.00 -28.82 24.59
CA GLU A 721 -37.92 -29.25 25.47
C GLU A 721 -37.40 -28.13 26.36
N THR A 722 -37.44 -26.88 25.89
CA THR A 722 -36.87 -25.73 26.60
C THR A 722 -37.72 -24.48 26.44
N ALA A 723 -37.81 -23.69 27.51
CA ALA A 723 -38.41 -22.36 27.44
C ALA A 723 -37.59 -21.32 28.21
N GLY A 724 -37.77 -20.02 27.91
CA GLY A 724 -37.25 -18.97 28.77
C GLY A 724 -38.20 -18.68 29.92
N GLN A 725 -39.34 -18.05 29.68
CA GLN A 725 -40.42 -17.90 30.67
C GLN A 725 -41.65 -18.72 30.25
N LEU A 726 -42.35 -19.36 31.20
CA LEU A 726 -43.59 -20.08 30.93
C LEU A 726 -44.64 -19.75 31.98
N VAL A 727 -45.69 -19.04 31.55
CA VAL A 727 -46.74 -18.50 32.42
C VAL A 727 -48.11 -18.89 31.88
N VAL A 728 -48.85 -19.71 32.63
CA VAL A 728 -50.20 -20.17 32.30
C VAL A 728 -51.13 -19.79 33.44
N TYR A 729 -52.04 -18.82 33.22
CA TYR A 729 -52.91 -18.37 34.30
C TYR A 729 -54.30 -17.96 33.86
N ASN A 730 -55.28 -18.10 34.74
CA ASN A 730 -56.68 -17.72 34.48
C ASN A 730 -57.30 -18.45 33.29
N ASN A 731 -56.98 -19.72 33.04
CA ASN A 731 -57.62 -20.54 32.00
C ASN A 731 -58.59 -21.52 32.69
N PRO A 732 -59.86 -21.15 32.90
CA PRO A 732 -60.77 -21.83 33.83
C PRO A 732 -61.21 -23.23 33.37
N THR A 733 -61.04 -23.57 32.09
CA THR A 733 -61.37 -24.89 31.54
C THR A 733 -60.17 -25.80 31.38
N LEU A 734 -58.95 -25.29 31.64
CA LEU A 734 -57.72 -26.04 31.46
C LEU A 734 -57.61 -27.05 32.61
N THR A 735 -57.77 -28.33 32.27
CA THR A 735 -57.82 -29.43 33.28
C THR A 735 -56.53 -30.23 33.36
N ASN A 736 -55.66 -30.11 32.36
CA ASN A 736 -54.42 -30.88 32.27
C ASN A 736 -53.29 -30.07 31.61
N VAL A 737 -52.06 -30.31 32.07
CA VAL A 737 -50.81 -29.73 31.53
C VAL A 737 -49.78 -30.81 31.17
N ASP A 738 -50.19 -32.09 31.06
CA ASP A 738 -49.32 -33.24 30.77
C ASP A 738 -48.50 -33.11 29.48
N ALA A 739 -48.96 -32.30 28.53
CA ALA A 739 -48.21 -31.99 27.32
C ALA A 739 -46.84 -31.37 27.60
N LEU A 740 -46.64 -30.75 28.76
CA LEU A 740 -45.34 -30.22 29.20
C LEU A 740 -44.36 -31.30 29.69
N GLY A 741 -44.70 -32.59 29.60
CA GLY A 741 -43.88 -33.68 30.13
C GLY A 741 -42.49 -33.86 29.48
N SER A 742 -42.26 -33.27 28.31
CA SER A 742 -40.96 -33.26 27.63
C SER A 742 -40.07 -32.07 28.02
N LEU A 743 -40.61 -31.11 28.78
CA LEU A 743 -39.92 -29.88 29.15
C LEU A 743 -38.78 -30.17 30.13
N LEU A 744 -37.54 -29.86 29.72
CA LEU A 744 -36.32 -30.12 30.48
C LEU A 744 -35.91 -28.91 31.34
N SER A 745 -36.07 -27.69 30.81
CA SER A 745 -35.66 -26.47 31.51
C SER A 745 -36.47 -25.23 31.11
N VAL A 746 -36.72 -24.36 32.09
CA VAL A 746 -37.28 -23.02 31.94
C VAL A 746 -36.29 -22.04 32.54
N THR A 747 -35.64 -21.17 31.76
CA THR A 747 -34.54 -20.31 32.32
C THR A 747 -35.03 -19.25 33.31
N GLY A 748 -36.28 -18.79 33.14
CA GLY A 748 -37.03 -17.88 33.99
C GLY A 748 -37.96 -18.63 34.94
N ASP A 749 -39.20 -18.15 35.06
CA ASP A 749 -40.21 -18.72 35.95
C ASP A 749 -41.18 -19.65 35.19
N LEU A 750 -41.55 -20.75 35.86
CA LEU A 750 -42.62 -21.66 35.49
C LEU A 750 -43.82 -21.43 36.42
N ILE A 751 -44.84 -20.72 35.93
CA ILE A 751 -46.02 -20.32 36.71
C ILE A 751 -47.27 -20.91 36.06
N ILE A 752 -47.99 -21.77 36.77
CA ILE A 752 -49.27 -22.33 36.35
C ILE A 752 -50.27 -22.10 37.49
N VAL A 753 -51.11 -21.08 37.42
CA VAL A 753 -51.97 -20.67 38.55
C VAL A 753 -53.37 -20.29 38.12
N ASN A 754 -54.37 -20.50 38.98
CA ASN A 754 -55.76 -20.15 38.69
C ASN A 754 -56.27 -20.81 37.38
N ASN A 755 -56.04 -22.12 37.26
CA ASN A 755 -56.53 -23.00 36.20
C ASN A 755 -57.21 -24.22 36.87
N ASP A 756 -58.13 -24.94 36.22
CA ASP A 756 -58.82 -26.11 36.83
C ASP A 756 -57.98 -27.41 36.79
N VAL A 757 -56.66 -27.29 36.94
CA VAL A 757 -55.68 -28.39 36.82
C VAL A 757 -55.59 -29.14 38.15
N ASP A 758 -55.87 -30.45 38.15
CA ASP A 758 -55.57 -31.28 39.33
C ASP A 758 -54.06 -31.54 39.42
N VAL A 759 -53.38 -30.75 40.25
CA VAL A 759 -51.93 -30.84 40.49
C VAL A 759 -51.46 -32.22 40.95
N ASN A 760 -52.35 -33.06 41.50
CA ASN A 760 -52.01 -34.42 41.92
C ASN A 760 -52.13 -35.46 40.78
N ALA A 761 -52.74 -35.07 39.66
CA ALA A 761 -52.98 -35.93 38.51
C ALA A 761 -51.98 -35.71 37.37
N ILE A 762 -51.05 -34.75 37.50
CA ILE A 762 -50.01 -34.46 36.50
C ILE A 762 -49.11 -35.70 36.32
N ALA A 763 -48.94 -36.14 35.08
CA ALA A 763 -48.29 -37.39 34.69
C ALA A 763 -46.75 -37.35 34.73
N PHE A 764 -46.16 -36.19 35.02
CA PHE A 764 -44.71 -35.98 35.09
C PHE A 764 -44.32 -35.18 36.35
N ASP A 765 -43.04 -35.25 36.75
CA ASP A 765 -42.55 -34.49 37.90
C ASP A 765 -42.20 -33.06 37.49
N VAL A 766 -43.13 -32.13 37.74
CA VAL A 766 -42.94 -30.70 37.48
C VAL A 766 -41.71 -30.13 38.19
N ASN A 767 -41.32 -30.68 39.35
CA ASN A 767 -40.15 -30.21 40.10
C ASN A 767 -38.82 -30.71 39.50
N ALA A 768 -38.86 -31.67 38.57
CA ALA A 768 -37.68 -32.13 37.85
C ALA A 768 -37.25 -31.15 36.75
N ILE A 769 -38.10 -30.19 36.39
CA ILE A 769 -37.80 -29.14 35.42
C ILE A 769 -36.87 -28.11 36.07
N SER A 770 -35.73 -27.84 35.44
CA SER A 770 -34.79 -26.82 35.93
C SER A 770 -35.34 -25.41 35.69
N THR A 771 -35.67 -24.65 36.75
CA THR A 771 -36.23 -23.29 36.66
C THR A 771 -35.89 -22.41 37.87
N ASN A 772 -36.02 -21.07 37.74
CA ASN A 772 -35.80 -20.14 38.85
C ASN A 772 -36.89 -20.27 39.92
N THR A 773 -38.14 -20.26 39.49
CA THR A 773 -39.31 -20.38 40.35
C THR A 773 -40.32 -21.32 39.71
N THR A 774 -40.73 -22.36 40.44
CA THR A 774 -41.87 -23.19 40.09
C THR A 774 -43.05 -22.81 40.97
N LEU A 775 -44.16 -22.40 40.38
CA LEU A 775 -45.42 -22.17 41.07
C LEU A 775 -46.54 -22.84 40.28
N VAL A 776 -46.98 -24.02 40.72
CA VAL A 776 -48.11 -24.73 40.11
C VAL A 776 -49.22 -24.90 41.13
N THR A 777 -50.36 -24.28 40.87
CA THR A 777 -51.57 -24.33 41.70
C THR A 777 -52.80 -24.51 40.83
N GLY A 778 -53.57 -25.55 41.11
CA GLY A 778 -54.94 -25.74 40.61
C GLY A 778 -55.95 -25.02 41.49
#